data_AF-A0A094F1X2-F1
#
_entry.id   AF-A0A094F1X2-F1
#
_cell.length_a   1.000
_cell.length_b   1.000
_cell.length_c   1.000
_cell.angle_alpha   90.00
_cell.angle_beta   90.00
_cell.angle_gamma   90.00
#
_symmetry.space_group_name_H-M   'P 1'
#
loop_
_entity.id
_entity.type
_entity.pdbx_description
1 polymer ?
#
loop_
_entity_poly.entity_id
_entity_poly.type
_entity_poly.pdbx_seq_one_letter_code
_entity_poly.pdbx_strand_id
1 'polypeptide(L)'
;MHLIPREIDKLVISQLGLLAQRRLARGVRLNHSEACALIANNLQELIRDGNHNVADLMSIGTTMLGRRHVLPAVVSTLKQIQVEGTFPQGTYLVTVQNPISSDDGDLNKALFGSFLPIPDADLFKVPDDEECTAEKMPGAVIAVKGKIAINKGRKRIQLKVTNYGDRPIQIGSHYHFIEANPQLEFDRVRSYGYRLDIAAGTSIRFEPGDEKTVTLVEIAGRKIIRGGNNIASGVLDFSRAEEILKNVEAGNFRNMLEPAGDAAHIKPFELDRSVYASMFGPTVGDKIRLGDTDLWIKVEKDFTSYGDECKFGGGKTLRDGMGQATGESDADTLDLVIINAVIVDWSGIYKADIGIKNGFISGIGKAGSPDVMDGVTEGMIVGSCTDVMAGEGMIVTAGGIDTHIHYICPQQASECMATGVTTLLGGGTGPTAATTATTCTPGKNNMRDMLQALDKLPLNYGITGKGNDSDPKALREQVEAGACGLKLHEDWGCTPAAIDSCLTVCDEYDVQCLIHTDTLNESGFVESTIAAFKDRAIHTYHTEGAGGGHAPDIISVVEYDNVLPSSTNPTRPYTRNTLDEHLDMVMVCHHLSKNIPEDIAFAESRIRAETIAAEDVLHDMGAISMMSSDSQAMGRCGEVVLRTWNTAHKNKLQRGFLKEDEGTDADNFRVKRYVSKYTINPALAQGMSHLLGSVEVGKLADLVIWDPAWFGTKPTMVVKSGLISYSMMGDPNASISTVQPIIGRPMYAPHVPSTSVLFVSQASIDCGNIESYGLKKRVEAVKGCRTVRKKDMKHNFNMPKIHVDPENYRVEADGEHCTAEPSSELPLTQAIIFFSEPYDVDPMSFRTSFGKYDGIYFNMKSCVASLAALAVASQVFGAPQGIVSLATELNTDTATLARAAKALEWIGPIAPAGEVYSYYGNLKEVGMKMIQVARDAQVHHVGGLVRRKKVKASTAPQDKIVCDREDMTVAQYGETWAAYKLASVVGALAATNESSVVVIGGGHGHCVDLTACDEAERARIQLCNDNPEANHVKIQTIAEYAYRIIYECARQDGSGLIWGQEFDDKEFNVIISGCPAYSEPKKEEPKVPVSPPKAKEPKVKGPKGKGPK
;
A
#
# COMPACT_ATOMS: atom_id res chain seq x y z
N MET A 1 24.60 18.40 8.21
CA MET A 1 23.63 18.50 7.10
C MET A 1 22.32 19.17 7.51
N HIS A 2 21.79 18.99 8.73
CA HIS A 2 20.53 19.63 9.16
C HIS A 2 19.36 19.38 8.19
N LEU A 3 19.28 18.16 7.64
CA LEU A 3 18.24 17.80 6.68
C LEU A 3 16.88 17.77 7.36
N ILE A 4 15.93 18.47 6.77
CA ILE A 4 14.51 18.44 7.16
C ILE A 4 13.73 17.45 6.28
N PRO A 5 12.50 17.04 6.66
CA PRO A 5 11.78 15.95 5.99
C PRO A 5 11.66 16.08 4.47
N ARG A 6 11.33 17.27 3.96
CA ARG A 6 11.21 17.50 2.51
C ARG A 6 12.51 17.27 1.75
N GLU A 7 13.67 17.56 2.36
CA GLU A 7 14.97 17.31 1.73
C GLU A 7 15.27 15.80 1.66
N ILE A 8 14.82 15.03 2.66
CA ILE A 8 14.90 13.57 2.64
C ILE A 8 14.02 13.00 1.51
N ASP A 9 12.78 13.50 1.37
CA ASP A 9 11.88 13.08 0.29
C ASP A 9 12.48 13.38 -1.10
N LYS A 10 13.10 14.56 -1.26
CA LYS A 10 13.77 14.95 -2.51
C LYS A 10 15.00 14.06 -2.80
N LEU A 11 15.73 13.64 -1.77
CA LEU A 11 16.81 12.66 -1.92
C LEU A 11 16.28 11.29 -2.36
N VAL A 12 15.13 10.83 -1.86
CA VAL A 12 14.52 9.55 -2.28
C VAL A 12 14.21 9.56 -3.78
N ILE A 13 13.53 10.59 -4.28
CA ILE A 13 13.22 10.68 -5.72
C ILE A 13 14.47 10.88 -6.57
N SER A 14 15.47 11.59 -6.07
CA SER A 14 16.75 11.73 -6.77
C SER A 14 17.45 10.37 -6.94
N GLN A 15 17.47 9.52 -5.91
CA GLN A 15 18.03 8.17 -6.03
C GLN A 15 17.26 7.31 -7.04
N LEU A 16 15.93 7.40 -7.06
CA LEU A 16 15.09 6.72 -8.07
C LEU A 16 15.38 7.26 -9.49
N GLY A 17 15.56 8.57 -9.64
CA GLY A 17 15.91 9.21 -10.90
C GLY A 17 17.28 8.78 -11.42
N LEU A 18 18.30 8.73 -10.56
CA LEU A 18 19.63 8.21 -10.91
C LEU A 18 19.59 6.74 -11.34
N LEU A 19 18.77 5.92 -10.66
CA LEU A 19 18.56 4.52 -11.07
C LEU A 19 17.87 4.44 -12.44
N ALA A 20 16.85 5.25 -12.68
CA ALA A 20 16.18 5.34 -13.98
C ALA A 20 17.14 5.80 -15.09
N GLN A 21 18.03 6.76 -14.82
CA GLN A 21 19.08 7.17 -15.75
C GLN A 21 20.04 6.00 -16.09
N ARG A 22 20.44 5.18 -15.11
CA ARG A 22 21.26 3.98 -15.35
C ARG A 22 20.53 2.89 -16.14
N ARG A 23 19.22 2.78 -15.97
CA ARG A 23 18.36 1.86 -16.76
C ARG A 23 18.25 2.34 -18.20
N LEU A 24 17.96 3.63 -18.39
CA LEU A 24 17.90 4.27 -19.70
C LEU A 24 19.26 4.17 -20.43
N ALA A 25 20.38 4.46 -19.76
CA ALA A 25 21.71 4.40 -20.37
C ALA A 25 22.12 3.03 -20.92
N ARG A 26 21.43 1.94 -20.51
CA ARG A 26 21.66 0.58 -21.03
C ARG A 26 20.52 0.06 -21.93
N GLY A 27 19.63 0.93 -22.39
CA GLY A 27 18.57 0.56 -23.36
C GLY A 27 17.24 0.12 -22.74
N VAL A 28 17.01 0.28 -21.43
CA VAL A 28 15.73 -0.09 -20.81
C VAL A 28 14.67 0.97 -21.12
N ARG A 29 13.50 0.54 -21.64
CA ARG A 29 12.30 1.37 -21.76
C ARG A 29 11.69 1.59 -20.38
N LEU A 30 11.63 2.84 -19.95
CA LEU A 30 11.21 3.19 -18.59
C LEU A 30 9.69 3.05 -18.40
N ASN A 31 9.27 2.54 -17.25
CA ASN A 31 7.88 2.56 -16.80
C ASN A 31 7.49 3.94 -16.22
N HIS A 32 6.25 4.07 -15.75
CA HIS A 32 5.72 5.35 -15.25
C HIS A 32 6.57 5.91 -14.10
N SER A 33 6.89 5.07 -13.12
CA SER A 33 7.58 5.50 -11.90
C SER A 33 9.01 5.95 -12.22
N GLU A 34 9.69 5.22 -13.10
CA GLU A 34 11.04 5.53 -13.56
C GLU A 34 11.10 6.80 -14.40
N ALA A 35 10.20 6.94 -15.38
CA ALA A 35 10.13 8.13 -16.23
C ALA A 35 9.81 9.38 -15.40
N CYS A 36 8.87 9.27 -14.45
CA CYS A 36 8.53 10.35 -13.53
C CYS A 36 9.73 10.73 -12.66
N ALA A 37 10.40 9.75 -12.03
CA ALA A 37 11.55 10.00 -11.17
C ALA A 37 12.73 10.62 -11.93
N LEU A 38 13.02 10.16 -13.16
CA LEU A 38 14.07 10.71 -14.01
C LEU A 38 13.80 12.18 -14.33
N ILE A 39 12.61 12.49 -14.85
CA ILE A 39 12.27 13.87 -15.22
C ILE A 39 12.27 14.76 -13.97
N ALA A 40 11.68 14.29 -12.86
CA ALA A 40 11.64 15.06 -11.61
C ALA A 40 13.04 15.33 -11.05
N ASN A 41 13.94 14.34 -11.07
CA ASN A 41 15.34 14.48 -10.67
C ASN A 41 16.06 15.53 -11.52
N ASN A 42 15.96 15.43 -12.84
CA ASN A 42 16.68 16.34 -13.73
C ASN A 42 16.14 17.76 -13.63
N LEU A 43 14.83 17.94 -13.46
CA LEU A 43 14.28 19.26 -13.19
C LEU A 43 14.84 19.84 -11.88
N GLN A 44 14.98 19.04 -10.82
CA GLN A 44 15.60 19.51 -9.57
C GLN A 44 17.06 19.92 -9.74
N GLU A 45 17.85 19.15 -10.52
CA GLU A 45 19.23 19.52 -10.83
C GLU A 45 19.32 20.80 -11.66
N LEU A 46 18.44 20.97 -12.65
CA LEU A 46 18.39 22.21 -13.45
C LEU A 46 17.92 23.42 -12.64
N ILE A 47 17.02 23.22 -11.67
CA ILE A 47 16.65 24.26 -10.69
C ILE A 47 17.86 24.64 -9.84
N ARG A 48 18.63 23.64 -9.38
CA ARG A 48 19.82 23.84 -8.57
C ARG A 48 20.91 24.62 -9.30
N ASP A 49 21.07 24.42 -10.60
CA ASP A 49 22.01 25.17 -11.44
C ASP A 49 21.65 26.67 -11.56
N GLY A 50 20.38 27.02 -11.39
CA GLY A 50 19.91 28.41 -11.34
C GLY A 50 19.97 29.17 -12.68
N ASN A 51 20.16 28.45 -13.79
CA ASN A 51 20.27 29.03 -15.14
C ASN A 51 18.95 29.10 -15.91
N HIS A 52 17.87 28.55 -15.36
CA HIS A 52 16.56 28.43 -15.99
C HIS A 52 15.46 29.02 -15.12
N ASN A 53 14.48 29.68 -15.73
CA ASN A 53 13.26 30.08 -15.04
C ASN A 53 12.22 28.94 -15.09
N VAL A 54 11.09 29.10 -14.39
CA VAL A 54 10.01 28.10 -14.34
C VAL A 54 9.50 27.73 -15.74
N ALA A 55 9.25 28.71 -16.62
CA ALA A 55 8.73 28.48 -17.96
C ALA A 55 9.72 27.70 -18.85
N ASP A 56 11.02 27.97 -18.71
CA ASP A 56 12.07 27.21 -19.42
C ASP A 56 11.99 25.73 -19.01
N LEU A 57 11.89 25.46 -17.71
CA LEU A 57 11.85 24.10 -17.17
C LEU A 57 10.55 23.35 -17.53
N MET A 58 9.42 24.06 -17.62
CA MET A 58 8.17 23.50 -18.13
C MET A 58 8.36 22.97 -19.56
N SER A 59 9.09 23.71 -20.42
CA SER A 59 9.38 23.28 -21.78
C SER A 59 10.47 22.22 -21.85
N ILE A 60 11.54 22.32 -21.04
CA ILE A 60 12.64 21.35 -21.06
C ILE A 60 12.14 19.96 -20.65
N GLY A 61 11.27 19.88 -19.65
CA GLY A 61 10.71 18.62 -19.17
C GLY A 61 9.96 17.81 -20.24
N THR A 62 9.35 18.46 -21.24
CA THR A 62 8.63 17.76 -22.33
C THR A 62 9.57 17.18 -23.39
N THR A 63 10.87 17.47 -23.31
CA THR A 63 11.87 17.07 -24.31
C THR A 63 12.80 15.98 -23.84
N MET A 64 12.79 15.61 -22.56
CA MET A 64 13.77 14.65 -22.01
C MET A 64 13.53 13.23 -22.52
N LEU A 65 12.28 12.76 -22.52
CA LEU A 65 11.91 11.41 -22.93
C LEU A 65 10.88 11.45 -24.07
N GLY A 66 10.95 10.43 -24.93
CA GLY A 66 10.03 10.23 -26.05
C GLY A 66 9.39 8.85 -25.99
N ARG A 67 8.44 8.56 -26.87
CA ARG A 67 7.68 7.29 -26.87
C ARG A 67 8.59 6.05 -26.90
N ARG A 68 9.72 6.09 -27.61
CA ARG A 68 10.68 4.96 -27.68
C ARG A 68 11.42 4.68 -26.37
N HIS A 69 11.53 5.68 -25.50
CA HIS A 69 12.31 5.59 -24.26
C HIS A 69 11.48 5.06 -23.08
N VAL A 70 10.16 4.90 -23.26
CA VAL A 70 9.23 4.51 -22.21
C VAL A 70 8.36 3.34 -22.66
N LEU A 71 7.76 2.63 -21.71
CA LEU A 71 6.72 1.63 -22.01
C LEU A 71 5.45 2.33 -22.56
N PRO A 72 4.65 1.66 -23.43
CA PRO A 72 3.48 2.29 -24.07
C PRO A 72 2.50 2.93 -23.07
N ALA A 73 2.25 2.26 -21.94
CA ALA A 73 1.38 2.74 -20.86
C ALA A 73 1.79 4.11 -20.29
N VAL A 74 3.06 4.51 -20.38
CA VAL A 74 3.54 5.79 -19.84
C VAL A 74 2.95 6.97 -20.59
N VAL A 75 2.65 6.81 -21.88
CA VAL A 75 2.08 7.86 -22.74
C VAL A 75 0.69 8.31 -22.23
N SER A 76 -0.07 7.39 -21.64
CA SER A 76 -1.40 7.68 -21.08
C SER A 76 -1.36 7.99 -19.59
N THR A 77 -0.53 7.30 -18.82
CA THR A 77 -0.51 7.44 -17.35
C THR A 77 0.29 8.66 -16.87
N LEU A 78 1.31 9.12 -17.60
CA LEU A 78 2.16 10.24 -17.21
C LEU A 78 1.77 11.52 -17.98
N LYS A 79 0.58 12.06 -17.67
CA LYS A 79 0.07 13.29 -18.31
C LYS A 79 0.64 14.59 -17.73
N GLN A 80 1.11 14.57 -16.49
CA GLN A 80 1.61 15.75 -15.81
C GLN A 80 2.68 15.34 -14.80
N ILE A 81 3.73 16.16 -14.68
CA ILE A 81 4.71 16.07 -13.60
C ILE A 81 4.80 17.42 -12.91
N GLN A 82 4.85 17.40 -11.58
CA GLN A 82 5.00 18.58 -10.77
C GLN A 82 6.19 18.41 -9.83
N VAL A 83 7.08 19.38 -9.81
CA VAL A 83 8.20 19.43 -8.87
C VAL A 83 8.30 20.82 -8.26
N GLU A 84 8.74 20.87 -7.01
CA GLU A 84 9.20 22.10 -6.38
C GLU A 84 10.67 21.98 -6.02
N GLY A 85 11.43 23.02 -6.34
CA GLY A 85 12.84 23.12 -6.01
C GLY A 85 13.20 24.55 -5.63
N THR A 86 14.37 24.72 -5.02
CA THR A 86 14.87 26.02 -4.56
C THR A 86 15.67 26.69 -5.66
N PHE A 87 15.03 27.58 -6.40
CA PHE A 87 15.68 28.52 -7.31
C PHE A 87 16.49 29.55 -6.53
N PRO A 88 17.37 30.33 -7.18
CA PRO A 88 18.06 31.44 -6.51
C PRO A 88 17.12 32.46 -5.85
N GLN A 89 15.86 32.55 -6.31
CA GLN A 89 14.84 33.44 -5.77
C GLN A 89 13.92 32.79 -4.71
N GLY A 90 14.08 31.49 -4.44
CA GLY A 90 13.24 30.73 -3.49
C GLY A 90 12.59 29.50 -4.11
N THR A 91 11.62 28.91 -3.40
CA THR A 91 10.94 27.70 -3.84
C THR A 91 9.80 28.02 -4.80
N TYR A 92 9.77 27.36 -5.96
CA TYR A 92 8.71 27.52 -6.96
C TYR A 92 8.30 26.18 -7.56
N LEU A 93 7.03 26.10 -7.96
CA LEU A 93 6.42 24.97 -8.66
C LEU A 93 6.74 25.03 -10.16
N VAL A 94 7.23 23.90 -10.69
CA VAL A 94 7.34 23.62 -12.12
C VAL A 94 6.33 22.53 -12.46
N THR A 95 5.45 22.79 -13.43
CA THR A 95 4.48 21.81 -13.93
C THR A 95 4.75 21.50 -15.40
N VAL A 96 5.18 20.28 -15.68
CA VAL A 96 5.38 19.78 -17.05
C VAL A 96 4.10 19.08 -17.50
N GLN A 97 3.46 19.61 -18.54
CA GLN A 97 2.27 19.01 -19.16
C GLN A 97 2.69 18.12 -20.32
N ASN A 98 2.12 16.92 -20.40
CA ASN A 98 2.42 15.90 -21.42
C ASN A 98 3.93 15.69 -21.60
N PRO A 99 4.65 15.24 -20.56
CA PRO A 99 6.12 15.07 -20.61
C PRO A 99 6.61 14.16 -21.74
N ILE A 100 5.78 13.20 -22.18
CA ILE A 100 6.04 12.35 -23.35
C ILE A 100 5.27 12.92 -24.54
N SER A 101 5.92 13.82 -25.29
CA SER A 101 5.26 14.61 -26.35
C SER A 101 5.74 14.32 -27.77
N SER A 102 6.77 13.49 -27.92
CA SER A 102 7.43 13.15 -29.19
C SER A 102 7.91 11.70 -29.21
N ASP A 103 8.30 11.19 -30.38
CA ASP A 103 8.82 9.82 -30.55
C ASP A 103 10.24 9.68 -30.00
N ASP A 104 11.00 10.75 -30.16
CA ASP A 104 12.36 10.93 -29.67
C ASP A 104 12.40 11.85 -28.44
N GLY A 105 13.43 11.69 -27.63
CA GLY A 105 13.77 12.56 -26.51
C GLY A 105 15.22 13.00 -26.64
N ASP A 106 15.56 14.11 -26.01
CA ASP A 106 16.94 14.60 -25.91
C ASP A 106 17.65 13.89 -24.75
N LEU A 107 18.35 12.81 -25.06
CA LEU A 107 19.02 11.99 -24.06
C LEU A 107 20.17 12.70 -23.34
N ASN A 108 20.72 13.79 -23.90
CA ASN A 108 21.66 14.66 -23.16
C ASN A 108 20.97 15.27 -21.95
N LYS A 109 19.70 15.72 -22.13
CA LYS A 109 18.89 16.28 -21.04
C LYS A 109 18.35 15.19 -20.12
N ALA A 110 18.02 14.00 -20.65
CA ALA A 110 17.58 12.87 -19.84
C ALA A 110 18.69 12.32 -18.92
N LEU A 111 19.95 12.41 -19.35
CA LEU A 111 21.12 11.96 -18.60
C LEU A 111 21.90 13.13 -17.97
N PHE A 112 21.31 14.32 -17.92
CA PHE A 112 21.92 15.51 -17.32
C PHE A 112 22.33 15.23 -15.86
N GLY A 113 23.53 15.70 -15.49
CA GLY A 113 24.11 15.52 -14.15
C GLY A 113 24.56 14.09 -13.81
N SER A 114 24.26 13.09 -14.64
CA SER A 114 24.53 11.67 -14.32
C SER A 114 25.95 11.21 -14.64
N PHE A 115 26.64 11.89 -15.56
CA PHE A 115 27.93 11.48 -16.15
C PHE A 115 27.91 10.10 -16.83
N LEU A 116 26.73 9.56 -17.14
CA LEU A 116 26.57 8.32 -17.90
C LEU A 116 26.78 8.58 -19.40
N PRO A 117 27.31 7.60 -20.15
CA PRO A 117 27.37 7.70 -21.61
C PRO A 117 25.97 7.75 -22.20
N ILE A 118 25.82 8.52 -23.27
CA ILE A 118 24.56 8.58 -24.01
C ILE A 118 24.43 7.29 -24.84
N PRO A 119 23.36 6.50 -24.66
CA PRO A 119 23.15 5.28 -25.42
C PRO A 119 22.88 5.60 -26.89
N ASP A 120 23.18 4.64 -27.77
CA ASP A 120 22.79 4.71 -29.17
C ASP A 120 21.26 4.71 -29.27
N ALA A 121 20.71 5.52 -30.19
CA ALA A 121 19.29 5.59 -30.44
C ALA A 121 18.73 4.24 -30.94
N ASP A 122 19.55 3.43 -31.61
CA ASP A 122 19.16 2.11 -32.14
C ASP A 122 18.86 1.07 -31.05
N LEU A 123 19.25 1.34 -29.79
CA LEU A 123 18.85 0.52 -28.65
C LEU A 123 17.35 0.62 -28.34
N PHE A 124 16.68 1.68 -28.81
CA PHE A 124 15.28 1.94 -28.54
C PHE A 124 14.43 1.89 -29.81
N LYS A 125 13.56 0.89 -29.88
CA LYS A 125 12.55 0.82 -30.93
C LYS A 125 11.38 1.76 -30.61
N VAL A 126 10.92 2.49 -31.63
CA VAL A 126 9.67 3.24 -31.52
C VAL A 126 8.52 2.22 -31.37
N PRO A 127 7.66 2.34 -30.34
CA PRO A 127 6.49 1.48 -30.23
C PRO A 127 5.54 1.72 -31.40
N ASP A 128 4.90 0.65 -31.87
CA ASP A 128 3.88 0.76 -32.90
C ASP A 128 2.70 1.62 -32.40
N ASP A 129 2.11 2.42 -33.29
CA ASP A 129 0.98 3.28 -32.93
C ASP A 129 -0.20 2.47 -32.38
N GLU A 130 -0.34 1.21 -32.81
CA GLU A 130 -1.36 0.29 -32.32
C GLU A 130 -1.21 -0.04 -30.83
N GLU A 131 0.01 -0.10 -30.31
CA GLU A 131 0.29 -0.33 -28.87
C GLU A 131 -0.11 0.87 -28.00
N CYS A 132 -0.16 2.07 -28.61
CA CYS A 132 -0.45 3.33 -27.93
C CYS A 132 -1.91 3.79 -28.11
N THR A 133 -2.78 2.94 -28.68
CA THR A 133 -4.21 3.23 -28.86
C THR A 133 -4.92 3.46 -27.52
N ALA A 134 -5.86 4.40 -27.47
CA ALA A 134 -6.53 4.80 -26.24
C ALA A 134 -7.23 3.63 -25.53
N GLU A 135 -7.72 2.65 -26.29
CA GLU A 135 -8.40 1.46 -25.79
C GLU A 135 -7.46 0.45 -25.13
N LYS A 136 -6.19 0.37 -25.57
CA LYS A 136 -5.18 -0.52 -24.96
C LYS A 136 -4.50 0.10 -23.74
N MET A 137 -4.74 1.38 -23.47
CA MET A 137 -4.15 2.07 -22.34
C MET A 137 -4.71 1.58 -21.01
N PRO A 138 -3.91 1.60 -19.92
CA PRO A 138 -4.41 1.25 -18.61
C PRO A 138 -5.56 2.17 -18.19
N GLY A 139 -6.63 1.61 -17.63
CA GLY A 139 -7.77 2.41 -17.16
C GLY A 139 -8.63 3.04 -18.26
N ALA A 140 -8.47 2.62 -19.52
CA ALA A 140 -9.19 3.16 -20.66
C ALA A 140 -10.71 3.19 -20.45
N VAL A 141 -11.36 4.29 -20.83
CA VAL A 141 -12.81 4.46 -20.77
C VAL A 141 -13.37 4.55 -22.19
N ILE A 142 -14.29 3.64 -22.54
CA ILE A 142 -15.00 3.63 -23.81
C ILE A 142 -16.44 4.04 -23.55
N ALA A 143 -16.75 5.30 -23.86
CA ALA A 143 -18.11 5.82 -23.78
C ALA A 143 -18.97 5.31 -24.94
N VAL A 144 -20.23 5.00 -24.67
CA VAL A 144 -21.22 4.69 -25.73
C VAL A 144 -21.35 5.92 -26.64
N LYS A 145 -21.42 5.71 -27.96
CA LYS A 145 -21.63 6.81 -28.91
C LYS A 145 -23.01 7.43 -28.71
N GLY A 146 -23.07 8.76 -28.68
CA GLY A 146 -24.32 9.51 -28.59
C GLY A 146 -24.24 10.69 -27.64
N LYS A 147 -25.42 11.25 -27.34
CA LYS A 147 -25.58 12.43 -26.48
C LYS A 147 -26.52 12.13 -25.31
N ILE A 148 -26.30 12.83 -24.20
CA ILE A 148 -27.13 12.82 -23.00
C ILE A 148 -27.85 14.16 -22.91
N ALA A 149 -29.19 14.14 -22.94
CA ALA A 149 -30.00 15.31 -22.65
C ALA A 149 -30.10 15.51 -21.13
N ILE A 150 -29.59 16.64 -20.64
CA ILE A 150 -29.65 16.98 -19.20
C ILE A 150 -30.97 17.68 -18.84
N ASN A 151 -31.35 17.61 -17.56
CA ASN A 151 -32.54 18.29 -17.01
C ASN A 151 -33.81 17.97 -17.81
N LYS A 152 -33.97 16.70 -18.22
CA LYS A 152 -35.07 16.25 -19.08
C LYS A 152 -36.42 16.50 -18.37
N GLY A 153 -37.42 16.95 -19.14
CA GLY A 153 -38.78 17.17 -18.63
C GLY A 153 -39.00 18.46 -17.83
N ARG A 154 -37.96 19.25 -17.56
CA ARG A 154 -38.08 20.53 -16.84
C ARG A 154 -38.45 21.71 -17.75
N LYS A 155 -39.19 22.68 -17.21
CA LYS A 155 -39.56 23.92 -17.91
C LYS A 155 -38.32 24.74 -18.23
N ARG A 156 -38.30 25.38 -19.40
CA ARG A 156 -37.19 26.20 -19.88
C ARG A 156 -37.64 27.58 -20.32
N ILE A 157 -36.75 28.54 -20.16
CA ILE A 157 -36.89 29.90 -20.67
C ILE A 157 -35.56 30.36 -21.25
N GLN A 158 -35.60 31.37 -22.11
CA GLN A 158 -34.41 32.11 -22.54
C GLN A 158 -34.55 33.57 -22.10
N LEU A 159 -33.45 34.12 -21.62
CA LEU A 159 -33.35 35.53 -21.21
C LEU A 159 -32.10 36.15 -21.82
N LYS A 160 -32.21 37.41 -22.22
CA LYS A 160 -31.06 38.23 -22.56
C LYS A 160 -30.47 38.80 -21.28
N VAL A 161 -29.15 38.68 -21.12
CA VAL A 161 -28.45 39.09 -19.90
C VAL A 161 -27.31 40.00 -20.27
N THR A 162 -27.32 41.22 -19.74
CA THR A 162 -26.31 42.25 -20.02
C THR A 162 -25.56 42.62 -18.76
N ASN A 163 -24.23 42.64 -18.82
CA ASN A 163 -23.37 43.07 -17.73
C ASN A 163 -23.06 44.56 -17.80
N TYR A 164 -23.69 45.35 -16.93
CA TYR A 164 -23.38 46.79 -16.77
C TYR A 164 -22.31 47.07 -15.71
N GLY A 165 -21.75 46.02 -15.11
CA GLY A 165 -20.65 46.14 -14.17
C GLY A 165 -19.34 46.49 -14.88
N ASP A 166 -18.39 46.99 -14.11
CA ASP A 166 -17.03 47.29 -14.52
C ASP A 166 -16.07 46.09 -14.39
N ARG A 167 -16.59 44.93 -13.98
CA ARG A 167 -15.85 43.69 -13.74
C ARG A 167 -16.54 42.49 -14.37
N PRO A 168 -15.79 41.41 -14.67
CA PRO A 168 -16.37 40.16 -15.12
C PRO A 168 -17.26 39.53 -14.06
N ILE A 169 -18.37 38.94 -14.51
CA ILE A 169 -19.32 38.20 -13.67
C ILE A 169 -19.47 36.79 -14.24
N GLN A 170 -19.36 35.77 -13.40
CA GLN A 170 -19.45 34.37 -13.81
C GLN A 170 -20.47 33.63 -12.95
N ILE A 171 -21.47 33.03 -13.58
CA ILE A 171 -22.60 32.39 -12.92
C ILE A 171 -22.52 30.88 -13.13
N GLY A 172 -22.47 30.13 -12.03
CA GLY A 172 -22.41 28.66 -12.03
C GLY A 172 -23.75 28.00 -12.35
N SER A 173 -23.70 26.75 -12.81
CA SER A 173 -24.86 26.00 -13.32
C SER A 173 -26.05 25.93 -12.37
N HIS A 174 -25.78 25.77 -11.06
CA HIS A 174 -26.81 25.59 -10.02
C HIS A 174 -27.12 26.85 -9.21
N TYR A 175 -26.57 28.01 -9.60
CA TYR A 175 -26.89 29.26 -8.92
C TYR A 175 -28.33 29.69 -9.24
N HIS A 176 -29.10 30.06 -8.21
CA HIS A 176 -30.44 30.63 -8.38
C HIS A 176 -30.37 31.91 -9.20
N PHE A 177 -30.88 31.89 -10.43
CA PHE A 177 -30.54 32.93 -11.40
C PHE A 177 -31.05 34.32 -10.99
N ILE A 178 -32.21 34.37 -10.32
CA ILE A 178 -32.77 35.60 -9.75
C ILE A 178 -31.85 36.27 -8.72
N GLU A 179 -31.00 35.50 -8.04
CA GLU A 179 -30.07 35.99 -7.02
C GLU A 179 -28.78 36.55 -7.63
N ALA A 180 -28.61 36.52 -8.96
CA ALA A 180 -27.34 36.86 -9.61
C ALA A 180 -26.95 38.34 -9.37
N ASN A 181 -25.68 38.67 -9.57
CA ASN A 181 -25.12 39.99 -9.26
C ASN A 181 -26.02 41.18 -9.70
N PRO A 182 -26.20 42.22 -8.86
CA PRO A 182 -27.05 43.38 -9.16
C PRO A 182 -26.74 44.11 -10.48
N GLN A 183 -25.51 44.03 -10.97
CA GLN A 183 -25.07 44.67 -12.21
C GLN A 183 -25.43 43.90 -13.48
N LEU A 184 -25.95 42.68 -13.36
CA LEU A 184 -26.56 41.96 -14.47
C LEU A 184 -28.02 42.40 -14.63
N GLU A 185 -28.34 42.92 -15.81
CA GLU A 185 -29.69 43.30 -16.21
C GLU A 185 -30.33 42.19 -17.04
N PHE A 186 -31.50 41.72 -16.60
CA PHE A 186 -32.36 40.72 -17.25
C PHE A 186 -33.73 40.70 -16.56
N ASP A 187 -34.67 39.89 -17.04
CA ASP A 187 -35.99 39.73 -16.41
C ASP A 187 -35.89 38.87 -15.14
N ARG A 188 -35.79 39.53 -13.99
CA ARG A 188 -35.63 38.89 -12.67
C ARG A 188 -36.85 38.03 -12.32
N VAL A 189 -38.06 38.54 -12.57
CA VAL A 189 -39.31 37.84 -12.24
C VAL A 189 -39.45 36.56 -13.05
N ARG A 190 -39.14 36.60 -14.35
CA ARG A 190 -39.15 35.39 -15.18
C ARG A 190 -38.08 34.37 -14.77
N SER A 191 -36.96 34.81 -14.21
CA SER A 191 -35.90 33.93 -13.71
C SER A 191 -36.19 33.32 -12.32
N TYR A 192 -37.29 33.70 -11.66
CA TYR A 192 -37.64 33.18 -10.34
C TYR A 192 -37.93 31.67 -10.39
N GLY A 193 -37.16 30.88 -9.62
CA GLY A 193 -37.24 29.42 -9.65
C GLY A 193 -36.42 28.76 -10.76
N TYR A 194 -35.52 29.50 -11.43
CA TYR A 194 -34.70 28.99 -12.52
C TYR A 194 -33.20 29.07 -12.22
N ARG A 195 -32.44 28.18 -12.87
CA ARG A 195 -30.97 28.13 -12.91
C ARG A 195 -30.49 27.93 -14.36
N LEU A 196 -29.19 28.02 -14.63
CA LEU A 196 -28.65 27.81 -15.99
C LEU A 196 -28.87 26.36 -16.46
N ASP A 197 -29.31 26.18 -17.72
CA ASP A 197 -29.42 24.86 -18.38
C ASP A 197 -28.11 24.49 -19.08
N ILE A 198 -27.07 24.27 -18.28
CA ILE A 198 -25.72 23.87 -18.72
C ILE A 198 -25.24 22.69 -17.89
N ALA A 199 -24.15 22.03 -18.31
CA ALA A 199 -23.58 20.90 -17.58
C ALA A 199 -23.30 21.24 -16.10
N ALA A 200 -23.59 20.30 -15.19
CA ALA A 200 -23.33 20.47 -13.77
C ALA A 200 -21.86 20.84 -13.50
N GLY A 201 -21.63 21.74 -12.55
CA GLY A 201 -20.29 22.28 -12.30
C GLY A 201 -19.70 23.22 -13.38
N THR A 202 -20.40 23.57 -14.46
CA THR A 202 -19.92 24.61 -15.40
C THR A 202 -20.52 25.98 -15.09
N SER A 203 -20.13 27.00 -15.85
CA SER A 203 -20.56 28.38 -15.62
C SER A 203 -20.54 29.19 -16.91
N ILE A 204 -21.39 30.22 -16.98
CA ILE A 204 -21.33 31.24 -18.05
C ILE A 204 -20.67 32.50 -17.51
N ARG A 205 -19.73 33.04 -18.28
CA ARG A 205 -18.99 34.26 -17.95
C ARG A 205 -19.49 35.43 -18.80
N PHE A 206 -19.60 36.60 -18.18
CA PHE A 206 -19.99 37.87 -18.77
C PHE A 206 -18.89 38.90 -18.49
N GLU A 207 -18.18 39.35 -19.52
CA GLU A 207 -17.23 40.47 -19.40
C GLU A 207 -17.99 41.80 -19.22
N PRO A 208 -17.32 42.89 -18.77
CA PRO A 208 -17.95 44.21 -18.72
C PRO A 208 -18.52 44.64 -20.08
N GLY A 209 -19.82 44.96 -20.12
CA GLY A 209 -20.54 45.31 -21.36
C GLY A 209 -21.01 44.12 -22.20
N ASP A 210 -20.67 42.88 -21.83
CA ASP A 210 -21.15 41.69 -22.55
C ASP A 210 -22.67 41.57 -22.45
N GLU A 211 -23.26 41.10 -23.53
CA GLU A 211 -24.67 40.72 -23.62
C GLU A 211 -24.77 39.31 -24.20
N LYS A 212 -25.45 38.39 -23.50
CA LYS A 212 -25.63 36.99 -23.94
C LYS A 212 -27.05 36.53 -23.68
N THR A 213 -27.62 35.79 -24.63
CA THR A 213 -28.86 35.03 -24.40
C THR A 213 -28.52 33.71 -23.73
N VAL A 214 -29.09 33.45 -22.56
CA VAL A 214 -28.88 32.21 -21.81
C VAL A 214 -30.17 31.41 -21.72
N THR A 215 -30.04 30.09 -21.78
CA THR A 215 -31.14 29.17 -21.48
C THR A 215 -31.14 28.84 -19.99
N LEU A 216 -32.29 28.98 -19.37
CA LEU A 216 -32.52 28.62 -17.97
C LEU A 216 -33.50 27.45 -17.87
N VAL A 217 -33.36 26.66 -16.82
CA VAL A 217 -34.21 25.53 -16.48
C VAL A 217 -34.72 25.65 -15.04
N GLU A 218 -35.97 25.26 -14.82
CA GLU A 218 -36.60 25.31 -13.50
C GLU A 218 -35.86 24.40 -12.50
N ILE A 219 -35.70 24.84 -11.25
CA ILE A 219 -35.19 24.00 -10.15
C ILE A 219 -36.17 22.84 -9.87
N ALA A 220 -35.65 21.74 -9.32
CA ALA A 220 -36.45 20.55 -9.00
C ALA A 220 -36.62 20.38 -7.48
N GLY A 221 -36.96 19.16 -7.05
CA GLY A 221 -37.14 18.84 -5.64
C GLY A 221 -38.29 19.61 -5.00
N ARG A 222 -38.07 20.08 -3.77
CA ARG A 222 -39.03 20.90 -2.99
C ARG A 222 -39.25 22.30 -3.57
N LYS A 223 -38.44 22.71 -4.55
CA LYS A 223 -38.43 24.04 -5.19
C LYS A 223 -38.33 25.17 -4.16
N ILE A 224 -37.34 25.07 -3.28
CA ILE A 224 -37.08 26.06 -2.23
C ILE A 224 -35.81 26.83 -2.59
N ILE A 225 -35.90 28.15 -2.68
CA ILE A 225 -34.76 29.03 -2.92
C ILE A 225 -34.19 29.46 -1.58
N ARG A 226 -32.86 29.36 -1.43
CA ARG A 226 -32.09 29.81 -0.27
C ARG A 226 -30.71 30.31 -0.73
N GLY A 227 -30.03 31.06 0.15
CA GLY A 227 -28.69 31.59 -0.11
C GLY A 227 -28.69 32.77 -1.08
N GLY A 228 -27.59 32.95 -1.81
CA GLY A 228 -27.45 34.03 -2.79
C GLY A 228 -27.47 35.42 -2.13
N ASN A 229 -28.30 36.32 -2.65
CA ASN A 229 -28.51 37.66 -2.10
C ASN A 229 -29.78 37.74 -1.24
N ASN A 230 -30.44 36.61 -0.97
CA ASN A 230 -31.64 36.50 -0.16
C ASN A 230 -32.82 37.35 -0.68
N ILE A 231 -32.92 37.52 -2.01
CA ILE A 231 -33.96 38.32 -2.67
C ILE A 231 -35.28 37.56 -2.71
N ALA A 232 -35.20 36.26 -3.01
CA ALA A 232 -36.33 35.41 -3.35
C ALA A 232 -36.41 34.13 -2.49
N SER A 233 -35.78 34.14 -1.31
CA SER A 233 -35.77 33.01 -0.38
C SER A 233 -37.18 32.52 -0.03
N GLY A 234 -37.32 31.20 0.06
CA GLY A 234 -38.56 30.49 0.39
C GLY A 234 -39.01 29.53 -0.70
N VAL A 235 -40.17 28.90 -0.48
CA VAL A 235 -40.82 28.03 -1.46
C VAL A 235 -41.18 28.85 -2.70
N LEU A 236 -40.99 28.27 -3.89
CA LEU A 236 -41.37 28.86 -5.16
C LEU A 236 -42.89 29.12 -5.18
N ASP A 237 -43.28 30.38 -5.05
CA ASP A 237 -44.68 30.82 -5.08
C ASP A 237 -44.80 32.13 -5.87
N PHE A 238 -45.42 32.05 -7.05
CA PHE A 238 -45.61 33.21 -7.93
C PHE A 238 -46.54 34.28 -7.35
N SER A 239 -47.29 33.99 -6.28
CA SER A 239 -48.06 35.01 -5.55
C SER A 239 -47.15 36.08 -4.89
N ARG A 240 -45.88 35.73 -4.65
CA ARG A 240 -44.86 36.60 -4.03
C ARG A 240 -44.14 37.51 -5.02
N ALA A 241 -44.54 37.55 -6.29
CA ALA A 241 -43.84 38.32 -7.32
C ALA A 241 -43.71 39.83 -6.96
N GLU A 242 -44.75 40.43 -6.37
CA GLU A 242 -44.69 41.85 -5.93
C GLU A 242 -43.74 42.06 -4.74
N GLU A 243 -43.68 41.13 -3.79
CA GLU A 243 -42.75 41.16 -2.67
C GLU A 243 -41.30 41.07 -3.18
N ILE A 244 -41.05 40.12 -4.08
CA ILE A 244 -39.72 39.89 -4.66
C ILE A 244 -39.27 41.10 -5.49
N LEU A 245 -40.17 41.72 -6.27
CA LEU A 245 -39.87 42.95 -7.00
C LEU A 245 -39.47 44.09 -6.06
N LYS A 246 -40.14 44.27 -4.92
CA LYS A 246 -39.73 45.25 -3.91
C LYS A 246 -38.34 44.95 -3.35
N ASN A 247 -37.99 43.68 -3.16
CA ASN A 247 -36.64 43.28 -2.72
C ASN A 247 -35.59 43.56 -3.80
N VAL A 248 -35.89 43.28 -5.08
CA VAL A 248 -35.03 43.59 -6.24
C VAL A 248 -34.75 45.09 -6.31
N GLU A 249 -35.80 45.91 -6.18
CA GLU A 249 -35.68 47.37 -6.15
C GLU A 249 -34.87 47.86 -4.94
N ALA A 250 -35.20 47.39 -3.74
CA ALA A 250 -34.51 47.77 -2.50
C ALA A 250 -33.02 47.38 -2.53
N GLY A 251 -32.69 46.26 -3.16
CA GLY A 251 -31.31 45.80 -3.35
C GLY A 251 -30.57 46.46 -4.52
N ASN A 252 -31.19 47.37 -5.27
CA ASN A 252 -30.66 47.98 -6.49
C ASN A 252 -30.23 46.95 -7.55
N PHE A 253 -30.98 45.85 -7.68
CA PHE A 253 -30.75 44.86 -8.73
C PHE A 253 -31.34 45.36 -10.04
N ARG A 254 -30.53 45.35 -11.10
CA ARG A 254 -31.03 45.68 -12.43
C ARG A 254 -32.06 44.65 -12.89
N ASN A 255 -33.13 45.16 -13.48
CA ASN A 255 -34.27 44.37 -13.95
C ASN A 255 -34.81 44.98 -15.25
N MET A 256 -35.06 44.15 -16.26
CA MET A 256 -35.71 44.56 -17.51
C MET A 256 -36.76 43.52 -17.88
N LEU A 257 -38.02 43.96 -18.00
CA LEU A 257 -39.11 43.06 -18.40
C LEU A 257 -38.97 42.71 -19.89
N GLU A 258 -39.00 41.40 -20.19
CA GLU A 258 -38.99 40.91 -21.56
C GLU A 258 -40.35 40.30 -21.94
N PRO A 259 -40.87 40.56 -23.16
CA PRO A 259 -42.10 39.91 -23.62
C PRO A 259 -41.96 38.39 -23.59
N ALA A 260 -43.03 37.69 -23.19
CA ALA A 260 -43.04 36.24 -23.14
C ALA A 260 -42.82 35.65 -24.55
N GLY A 261 -41.63 35.10 -24.79
CA GLY A 261 -41.32 34.34 -26.00
C GLY A 261 -41.96 32.95 -25.95
N ASP A 262 -42.08 32.31 -27.13
CA ASP A 262 -42.65 30.97 -27.22
C ASP A 262 -41.74 29.91 -26.57
N ALA A 263 -42.19 29.34 -25.45
CA ALA A 263 -41.47 28.29 -24.73
C ALA A 263 -41.54 26.93 -25.44
N ALA A 264 -42.43 26.75 -26.43
CA ALA A 264 -42.66 25.46 -27.09
C ALA A 264 -41.47 24.95 -27.93
N HIS A 265 -40.44 25.76 -28.15
CA HIS A 265 -39.33 25.45 -29.06
C HIS A 265 -37.93 25.41 -28.44
N ILE A 266 -37.78 25.55 -27.11
CA ILE A 266 -36.46 25.51 -26.46
C ILE A 266 -36.02 24.05 -26.22
N LYS A 267 -35.03 23.58 -26.98
CA LYS A 267 -34.47 22.23 -26.84
C LYS A 267 -33.64 22.08 -25.56
N PRO A 268 -33.65 20.89 -24.91
CA PRO A 268 -32.73 20.58 -23.83
C PRO A 268 -31.27 20.71 -24.25
N PHE A 269 -30.42 21.12 -23.31
CA PHE A 269 -28.97 21.01 -23.50
C PHE A 269 -28.57 19.53 -23.59
N GLU A 270 -27.72 19.22 -24.57
CA GLU A 270 -27.22 17.87 -24.82
C GLU A 270 -25.69 17.84 -24.70
N LEU A 271 -25.17 16.85 -23.97
CA LEU A 271 -23.74 16.59 -23.79
C LEU A 271 -23.33 15.36 -24.59
N ASP A 272 -22.22 15.43 -25.32
CA ASP A 272 -21.59 14.22 -25.86
C ASP A 272 -21.17 13.29 -24.72
N ARG A 273 -21.41 11.99 -24.86
CA ARG A 273 -21.12 11.01 -23.81
C ARG A 273 -19.65 10.97 -23.38
N SER A 274 -18.72 11.19 -24.30
CA SER A 274 -17.28 11.27 -23.98
C SER A 274 -16.95 12.48 -23.10
N VAL A 275 -17.62 13.61 -23.34
CA VAL A 275 -17.49 14.83 -22.50
C VAL A 275 -18.16 14.61 -21.15
N TYR A 276 -19.30 13.91 -21.11
CA TYR A 276 -19.93 13.52 -19.85
C TYR A 276 -19.00 12.64 -19.01
N ALA A 277 -18.43 11.60 -19.61
CA ALA A 277 -17.54 10.67 -18.92
C ALA A 277 -16.27 11.36 -18.39
N SER A 278 -15.69 12.32 -19.13
CA SER A 278 -14.53 13.08 -18.65
C SER A 278 -14.88 14.05 -17.53
N MET A 279 -16.11 14.57 -17.51
CA MET A 279 -16.56 15.48 -16.47
C MET A 279 -17.00 14.74 -15.20
N PHE A 280 -17.80 13.69 -15.31
CA PHE A 280 -18.48 13.08 -14.16
C PHE A 280 -18.08 11.61 -13.94
N GLY A 281 -17.16 11.06 -14.73
CA GLY A 281 -16.93 9.63 -14.82
C GLY A 281 -17.97 8.93 -15.71
N PRO A 282 -17.71 7.68 -16.11
CA PRO A 282 -18.58 6.92 -17.00
C PRO A 282 -19.98 6.69 -16.41
N THR A 283 -20.94 6.41 -17.28
CA THR A 283 -22.33 6.12 -16.95
C THR A 283 -22.84 4.87 -17.69
N VAL A 284 -24.13 4.53 -17.54
CA VAL A 284 -24.75 3.28 -18.00
C VAL A 284 -24.32 2.92 -19.43
N GLY A 285 -23.76 1.72 -19.58
CA GLY A 285 -23.32 1.15 -20.84
C GLY A 285 -21.87 1.49 -21.23
N ASP A 286 -21.27 2.50 -20.62
CA ASP A 286 -19.85 2.82 -20.86
C ASP A 286 -18.97 1.74 -20.24
N LYS A 287 -17.79 1.52 -20.83
CA LYS A 287 -16.84 0.48 -20.41
C LYS A 287 -15.56 1.07 -19.84
N ILE A 288 -14.95 0.36 -18.89
CA ILE A 288 -13.70 0.74 -18.22
C ILE A 288 -12.77 -0.48 -18.21
N ARG A 289 -11.52 -0.30 -18.64
CA ARG A 289 -10.46 -1.30 -18.51
C ARG A 289 -9.91 -1.29 -17.08
N LEU A 290 -9.71 -2.46 -16.48
CA LEU A 290 -9.16 -2.57 -15.12
C LEU A 290 -7.64 -2.63 -15.15
N GLY A 291 -6.96 -1.55 -14.76
CA GLY A 291 -5.52 -1.43 -14.86
C GLY A 291 -5.05 -1.65 -16.29
N ASP A 292 -3.93 -2.34 -16.47
CA ASP A 292 -3.40 -2.78 -17.77
C ASP A 292 -3.85 -4.21 -18.14
N THR A 293 -4.88 -4.75 -17.48
CA THR A 293 -5.44 -6.08 -17.77
C THR A 293 -6.42 -6.06 -18.94
N ASP A 294 -6.69 -7.22 -19.54
CA ASP A 294 -7.75 -7.36 -20.55
C ASP A 294 -9.17 -7.48 -19.96
N LEU A 295 -9.37 -7.17 -18.68
CA LEU A 295 -10.70 -7.16 -18.06
C LEU A 295 -11.38 -5.80 -18.29
N TRP A 296 -12.61 -5.86 -18.79
CA TRP A 296 -13.45 -4.71 -19.07
C TRP A 296 -14.73 -4.78 -18.24
N ILE A 297 -15.01 -3.75 -17.46
CA ILE A 297 -16.29 -3.61 -16.77
C ILE A 297 -17.20 -2.67 -17.55
N LYS A 298 -18.51 -2.91 -17.48
CA LYS A 298 -19.55 -2.06 -18.05
C LYS A 298 -20.46 -1.57 -16.94
N VAL A 299 -20.74 -0.27 -16.92
CA VAL A 299 -21.62 0.32 -15.90
C VAL A 299 -23.06 -0.18 -16.10
N GLU A 300 -23.58 -0.92 -15.11
CA GLU A 300 -24.88 -1.59 -15.17
C GLU A 300 -26.04 -0.64 -14.85
N LYS A 301 -25.80 0.32 -13.95
CA LYS A 301 -26.79 1.28 -13.46
C LYS A 301 -26.10 2.59 -13.08
N ASP A 302 -26.82 3.70 -13.18
CA ASP A 302 -26.42 5.00 -12.65
C ASP A 302 -27.59 5.57 -11.84
N PHE A 303 -27.33 6.05 -10.63
CA PHE A 303 -28.33 6.63 -9.74
C PHE A 303 -28.52 8.13 -9.95
N THR A 304 -27.65 8.78 -10.74
CA THR A 304 -27.73 10.22 -10.96
C THR A 304 -28.99 10.64 -11.72
N SER A 305 -29.33 11.91 -11.57
CA SER A 305 -30.26 12.61 -12.46
C SER A 305 -29.46 13.53 -13.37
N TYR A 306 -29.38 13.22 -14.67
CA TYR A 306 -28.49 13.94 -15.58
C TYR A 306 -28.72 15.45 -15.57
N GLY A 307 -27.69 16.23 -15.22
CA GLY A 307 -27.75 17.68 -15.02
C GLY A 307 -27.78 18.15 -13.56
N ASP A 308 -28.01 17.25 -12.60
CA ASP A 308 -27.96 17.48 -11.15
C ASP A 308 -26.79 16.70 -10.49
N GLU A 309 -25.72 16.39 -11.24
CA GLU A 309 -24.54 15.71 -10.71
C GLU A 309 -23.88 16.54 -9.61
N CYS A 310 -23.52 15.87 -8.51
CA CYS A 310 -22.77 16.48 -7.42
C CYS A 310 -21.36 16.81 -7.90
N LYS A 311 -20.96 18.08 -7.81
CA LYS A 311 -19.62 18.56 -8.13
C LYS A 311 -19.19 19.62 -7.15
N PHE A 312 -18.02 19.41 -6.53
CA PHE A 312 -17.42 20.33 -5.58
C PHE A 312 -16.36 21.23 -6.26
N GLY A 313 -16.22 22.47 -5.77
CA GLY A 313 -15.22 23.44 -6.22
C GLY A 313 -15.76 24.84 -6.50
N GLY A 314 -14.87 25.74 -6.92
CA GLY A 314 -15.20 27.13 -7.24
C GLY A 314 -16.27 27.23 -8.35
N GLY A 315 -17.43 27.80 -8.01
CA GLY A 315 -18.55 27.99 -8.94
C GLY A 315 -19.30 26.71 -9.34
N LYS A 316 -19.10 25.60 -8.62
CA LYS A 316 -19.68 24.28 -8.95
C LYS A 316 -21.07 24.08 -8.33
N THR A 317 -21.50 22.82 -8.27
CA THR A 317 -22.85 22.41 -7.86
C THR A 317 -23.05 22.43 -6.34
N LEU A 318 -22.14 21.82 -5.57
CA LEU A 318 -22.24 21.70 -4.11
C LEU A 318 -21.83 23.00 -3.42
N ARG A 319 -22.78 23.92 -3.30
CA ARG A 319 -22.66 25.23 -2.64
C ARG A 319 -23.97 25.57 -1.94
N ASP A 320 -23.90 26.45 -0.94
CA ASP A 320 -25.04 26.88 -0.12
C ASP A 320 -26.27 27.26 -0.95
N GLY A 321 -27.43 26.69 -0.58
CA GLY A 321 -28.72 26.89 -1.23
C GLY A 321 -28.87 26.20 -2.59
N MET A 322 -27.82 25.55 -3.09
CA MET A 322 -27.75 24.90 -4.40
C MET A 322 -27.70 23.39 -4.20
N GLY A 323 -26.64 22.70 -4.61
CA GLY A 323 -26.45 21.27 -4.31
C GLY A 323 -26.13 20.98 -2.85
N GLN A 324 -25.74 21.99 -2.06
CA GLN A 324 -25.68 21.89 -0.59
C GLN A 324 -26.96 22.49 -0.02
N ALA A 325 -27.71 21.70 0.75
CA ALA A 325 -28.91 22.14 1.44
C ALA A 325 -28.57 23.13 2.57
N THR A 326 -29.53 24.02 2.88
CA THR A 326 -29.34 25.10 3.86
C THR A 326 -30.34 24.95 5.00
N GLY A 327 -29.86 25.10 6.23
CA GLY A 327 -30.69 25.04 7.44
C GLY A 327 -30.98 23.62 7.95
N GLU A 328 -30.33 22.62 7.36
CA GLU A 328 -30.36 21.23 7.82
C GLU A 328 -29.30 21.04 8.93
N SER A 329 -29.60 20.21 9.94
CA SER A 329 -28.70 20.00 11.07
C SER A 329 -27.61 18.98 10.76
N ASP A 330 -26.61 18.88 11.63
CA ASP A 330 -25.62 17.79 11.56
C ASP A 330 -26.30 16.41 11.59
N ALA A 331 -27.33 16.22 12.42
CA ALA A 331 -28.05 14.95 12.50
C ALA A 331 -28.75 14.55 11.19
N ASP A 332 -29.13 15.52 10.36
CA ASP A 332 -29.88 15.32 9.11
C ASP A 332 -28.98 15.24 7.87
N THR A 333 -27.68 15.54 8.02
CA THR A 333 -26.74 15.68 6.91
C THR A 333 -25.60 14.67 7.01
N LEU A 334 -25.03 14.29 5.87
CA LEU A 334 -23.90 13.35 5.81
C LEU A 334 -22.65 13.95 6.47
N ASP A 335 -21.76 13.12 7.03
CA ASP A 335 -20.43 13.56 7.48
C ASP A 335 -19.49 13.71 6.27
N LEU A 336 -19.58 12.76 5.34
CA LEU A 336 -18.78 12.71 4.12
C LEU A 336 -19.65 12.15 2.99
N VAL A 337 -19.49 12.69 1.78
CA VAL A 337 -20.03 12.10 0.55
C VAL A 337 -18.91 11.84 -0.45
N ILE A 338 -18.85 10.62 -0.99
CA ILE A 338 -18.03 10.30 -2.17
C ILE A 338 -18.92 10.47 -3.39
N ILE A 339 -18.64 11.48 -4.22
CA ILE A 339 -19.51 11.86 -5.34
C ILE A 339 -19.10 11.15 -6.63
N ASN A 340 -20.08 10.73 -7.44
CA ASN A 340 -19.88 10.15 -8.77
C ASN A 340 -18.92 8.92 -8.80
N ALA A 341 -18.98 8.03 -7.82
CA ALA A 341 -18.14 6.84 -7.76
C ALA A 341 -18.65 5.70 -8.65
N VAL A 342 -17.76 5.07 -9.43
CA VAL A 342 -18.06 3.76 -10.04
C VAL A 342 -17.78 2.68 -8.99
N ILE A 343 -18.82 2.09 -8.44
CA ILE A 343 -18.72 1.02 -7.44
C ILE A 343 -18.49 -0.31 -8.16
N VAL A 344 -17.46 -1.04 -7.75
CA VAL A 344 -17.20 -2.43 -8.14
C VAL A 344 -17.29 -3.29 -6.89
N ASP A 345 -18.38 -4.04 -6.78
CA ASP A 345 -18.71 -4.85 -5.61
C ASP A 345 -19.35 -6.18 -6.06
N TRP A 346 -19.40 -7.18 -5.17
CA TRP A 346 -20.07 -8.45 -5.47
C TRP A 346 -21.56 -8.24 -5.85
N SER A 347 -22.19 -7.20 -5.29
CA SER A 347 -23.60 -6.87 -5.50
C SER A 347 -23.88 -6.24 -6.86
N GLY A 348 -22.88 -5.68 -7.55
CA GLY A 348 -23.04 -5.03 -8.84
C GLY A 348 -21.89 -4.12 -9.25
N ILE A 349 -21.94 -3.66 -10.50
CA ILE A 349 -21.03 -2.65 -11.04
C ILE A 349 -21.83 -1.44 -11.51
N TYR A 350 -21.88 -0.39 -10.70
CA TYR A 350 -22.80 0.73 -10.92
C TYR A 350 -22.24 2.07 -10.45
N LYS A 351 -22.85 3.15 -10.90
CA LYS A 351 -22.45 4.53 -10.62
C LYS A 351 -23.38 5.15 -9.58
N ALA A 352 -22.82 5.67 -8.49
CA ALA A 352 -23.59 6.34 -7.44
C ALA A 352 -22.74 7.32 -6.62
N ASP A 353 -23.39 8.20 -5.87
CA ASP A 353 -22.81 8.85 -4.72
C ASP A 353 -22.87 7.89 -3.51
N ILE A 354 -21.88 7.94 -2.62
CA ILE A 354 -21.81 7.15 -1.37
C ILE A 354 -21.84 8.12 -0.18
N GLY A 355 -22.90 8.07 0.61
CA GLY A 355 -23.06 8.89 1.81
C GLY A 355 -22.59 8.17 3.06
N ILE A 356 -21.78 8.84 3.87
CA ILE A 356 -21.19 8.30 5.09
C ILE A 356 -21.65 9.11 6.30
N LYS A 357 -22.08 8.42 7.36
CA LYS A 357 -22.47 8.99 8.65
C LYS A 357 -21.98 8.11 9.80
N ASN A 358 -21.36 8.70 10.81
CA ASN A 358 -20.80 8.02 11.99
C ASN A 358 -19.82 6.89 11.64
N GLY A 359 -19.14 7.03 10.49
CA GLY A 359 -18.23 6.03 9.94
C GLY A 359 -18.87 4.81 9.28
N PHE A 360 -20.19 4.83 9.07
CA PHE A 360 -20.92 3.81 8.34
C PHE A 360 -21.41 4.34 6.99
N ILE A 361 -21.55 3.44 6.01
CA ILE A 361 -22.24 3.72 4.76
C ILE A 361 -23.72 3.91 5.10
N SER A 362 -24.18 5.15 5.01
CA SER A 362 -25.55 5.54 5.38
C SER A 362 -26.49 5.57 4.17
N GLY A 363 -25.96 5.75 2.97
CA GLY A 363 -26.73 5.75 1.73
C GLY A 363 -25.87 5.52 0.50
N ILE A 364 -26.44 4.87 -0.51
CA ILE A 364 -25.84 4.70 -1.84
C ILE A 364 -26.91 5.08 -2.85
N GLY A 365 -26.65 6.12 -3.64
CA GLY A 365 -27.68 6.68 -4.52
C GLY A 365 -27.28 8.01 -5.11
N LYS A 366 -28.18 8.99 -5.02
CA LYS A 366 -27.94 10.37 -5.47
C LYS A 366 -27.98 11.30 -4.26
N ALA A 367 -26.85 11.94 -3.98
CA ALA A 367 -26.73 12.92 -2.92
C ALA A 367 -27.11 14.33 -3.40
N GLY A 368 -27.14 15.29 -2.47
CA GLY A 368 -27.23 16.72 -2.78
C GLY A 368 -28.32 17.40 -1.95
N SER A 369 -29.01 18.35 -2.55
CA SER A 369 -30.03 19.14 -1.88
C SER A 369 -31.43 18.80 -2.40
N PRO A 370 -32.32 18.24 -1.56
CA PRO A 370 -33.70 17.97 -1.97
C PRO A 370 -34.50 19.26 -2.24
N ASP A 371 -33.97 20.43 -1.90
CA ASP A 371 -34.63 21.72 -2.17
C ASP A 371 -34.67 22.09 -3.65
N VAL A 372 -33.66 21.66 -4.42
CA VAL A 372 -33.45 22.16 -5.79
C VAL A 372 -33.11 21.06 -6.80
N MET A 373 -32.81 19.84 -6.33
CA MET A 373 -32.43 18.70 -7.16
C MET A 373 -33.50 17.63 -7.15
N ASP A 374 -33.58 16.89 -8.25
CA ASP A 374 -34.47 15.72 -8.36
C ASP A 374 -33.78 14.45 -7.85
N GLY A 375 -34.58 13.51 -7.36
CA GLY A 375 -34.12 12.16 -7.00
C GLY A 375 -33.10 12.06 -5.86
N VAL A 376 -32.94 13.10 -5.02
CA VAL A 376 -32.05 13.01 -3.84
C VAL A 376 -32.54 11.89 -2.94
N THR A 377 -31.67 10.92 -2.69
CA THR A 377 -31.97 9.74 -1.90
C THR A 377 -32.20 10.15 -0.44
N GLU A 378 -33.20 9.55 0.22
CA GLU A 378 -33.50 9.81 1.63
C GLU A 378 -32.24 9.57 2.48
N GLY A 379 -31.93 10.50 3.38
CA GLY A 379 -30.72 10.47 4.22
C GLY A 379 -29.42 10.86 3.51
N MET A 380 -29.43 11.20 2.21
CA MET A 380 -28.23 11.60 1.45
C MET A 380 -28.13 13.11 1.22
N ILE A 381 -28.50 13.88 2.25
CA ILE A 381 -28.45 15.35 2.20
C ILE A 381 -27.01 15.82 2.39
N VAL A 382 -26.53 16.64 1.46
CA VAL A 382 -25.28 17.38 1.61
C VAL A 382 -25.58 18.71 2.28
N GLY A 383 -25.09 18.92 3.49
CA GLY A 383 -25.30 20.16 4.26
C GLY A 383 -23.99 20.87 4.59
N SER A 384 -24.06 21.83 5.52
CA SER A 384 -22.86 22.56 5.97
C SER A 384 -21.87 21.71 6.79
N CYS A 385 -22.32 20.55 7.29
CA CYS A 385 -21.52 19.62 8.09
C CYS A 385 -20.96 18.45 7.25
N THR A 386 -21.12 18.48 5.92
CA THR A 386 -20.72 17.40 5.02
C THR A 386 -19.41 17.73 4.31
N ASP A 387 -18.40 16.87 4.46
CA ASP A 387 -17.20 16.89 3.63
C ASP A 387 -17.42 16.16 2.28
N VAL A 388 -16.57 16.40 1.29
CA VAL A 388 -16.74 15.86 -0.07
C VAL A 388 -15.45 15.22 -0.58
N MET A 389 -15.56 13.97 -1.01
CA MET A 389 -14.53 13.26 -1.77
C MET A 389 -14.97 13.09 -3.23
N ALA A 390 -14.10 13.51 -4.16
CA ALA A 390 -14.35 13.34 -5.58
C ALA A 390 -14.11 11.88 -6.02
N GLY A 391 -15.16 11.20 -6.47
CA GLY A 391 -15.11 9.85 -7.03
C GLY A 391 -15.30 9.81 -8.56
N GLU A 392 -15.55 10.95 -9.20
CA GLU A 392 -15.65 11.05 -10.66
C GLU A 392 -14.40 10.49 -11.37
N GLY A 393 -14.63 9.51 -12.25
CA GLY A 393 -13.54 8.84 -12.97
C GLY A 393 -12.77 7.82 -12.14
N MET A 394 -13.13 7.64 -10.86
CA MET A 394 -12.53 6.66 -9.96
C MET A 394 -13.42 5.43 -9.81
N ILE A 395 -12.79 4.30 -9.49
CA ILE A 395 -13.45 3.08 -9.05
C ILE A 395 -13.40 3.01 -7.52
N VAL A 396 -14.50 2.61 -6.88
CA VAL A 396 -14.58 2.36 -5.44
C VAL A 396 -14.91 0.91 -5.19
N THR A 397 -14.12 0.26 -4.34
CA THR A 397 -14.36 -1.11 -3.85
C THR A 397 -14.49 -1.10 -2.33
N ALA A 398 -15.02 -2.18 -1.77
CA ALA A 398 -14.79 -2.48 -0.36
C ALA A 398 -13.30 -2.69 -0.09
N GLY A 399 -12.87 -2.43 1.15
CA GLY A 399 -11.54 -2.81 1.60
C GLY A 399 -11.33 -4.32 1.58
N GLY A 400 -10.15 -4.75 1.11
CA GLY A 400 -9.80 -6.17 1.08
C GLY A 400 -9.69 -6.77 2.48
N ILE A 401 -9.99 -8.05 2.58
CA ILE A 401 -9.96 -8.84 3.81
C ILE A 401 -9.07 -10.05 3.57
N ASP A 402 -7.90 -10.03 4.21
CA ASP A 402 -6.99 -11.15 4.20
C ASP A 402 -7.22 -11.99 5.45
N THR A 403 -7.56 -13.26 5.24
CA THR A 403 -7.90 -14.17 6.33
C THR A 403 -6.85 -15.24 6.56
N HIS A 404 -5.67 -15.16 5.94
CA HIS A 404 -4.54 -16.06 6.21
C HIS A 404 -3.27 -15.28 6.53
N ILE A 405 -3.27 -14.56 7.66
CA ILE A 405 -2.15 -13.73 8.11
C ILE A 405 -1.34 -14.39 9.22
N HIS A 406 -0.04 -14.54 9.00
CA HIS A 406 0.92 -14.83 10.06
C HIS A 406 1.41 -13.52 10.66
N TYR A 407 1.08 -13.25 11.93
CA TYR A 407 1.53 -12.04 12.62
C TYR A 407 3.01 -12.13 13.02
N ILE A 408 3.88 -12.14 12.01
CA ILE A 408 5.33 -12.24 12.12
C ILE A 408 5.93 -10.86 12.44
N CYS A 409 5.43 -9.80 11.81
CA CYS A 409 5.92 -8.45 12.04
C CYS A 409 4.84 -7.37 11.84
N PRO A 410 4.89 -6.24 12.57
CA PRO A 410 3.89 -5.16 12.45
C PRO A 410 3.94 -4.42 11.11
N GLN A 411 5.03 -4.52 10.35
CA GLN A 411 5.22 -3.85 9.05
C GLN A 411 4.19 -4.31 8.00
N GLN A 412 3.67 -5.54 8.14
CA GLN A 412 2.60 -6.07 7.31
C GLN A 412 1.38 -5.14 7.27
N ALA A 413 1.08 -4.42 8.35
CA ALA A 413 -0.04 -3.49 8.39
C ALA A 413 0.09 -2.35 7.37
N SER A 414 1.28 -1.78 7.23
CA SER A 414 1.54 -0.73 6.25
C SER A 414 1.48 -1.26 4.82
N GLU A 415 2.03 -2.47 4.60
CA GLU A 415 2.04 -3.12 3.28
C GLU A 415 0.62 -3.46 2.80
N CYS A 416 -0.19 -4.07 3.65
CA CYS A 416 -1.59 -4.38 3.35
C CYS A 416 -2.42 -3.13 3.05
N MET A 417 -2.24 -2.07 3.85
CA MET A 417 -2.98 -0.83 3.61
C MET A 417 -2.55 -0.15 2.31
N ALA A 418 -1.26 -0.25 1.96
CA ALA A 418 -0.72 0.29 0.72
C ALA A 418 -1.31 -0.34 -0.54
N THR A 419 -1.96 -1.51 -0.42
CA THR A 419 -2.54 -2.27 -1.54
C THR A 419 -4.05 -2.48 -1.41
N GLY A 420 -4.70 -1.74 -0.49
CA GLY A 420 -6.16 -1.73 -0.35
C GLY A 420 -6.75 -2.81 0.56
N VAL A 421 -5.92 -3.54 1.32
CA VAL A 421 -6.38 -4.46 2.36
C VAL A 421 -6.63 -3.68 3.66
N THR A 422 -7.82 -3.85 4.24
CA THR A 422 -8.29 -3.10 5.42
C THR A 422 -8.49 -3.98 6.66
N THR A 423 -8.52 -5.29 6.49
CA THR A 423 -8.80 -6.27 7.54
C THR A 423 -7.87 -7.46 7.44
N LEU A 424 -7.28 -7.85 8.57
CA LEU A 424 -6.33 -8.95 8.69
C LEU A 424 -6.83 -9.96 9.74
N LEU A 425 -7.00 -11.23 9.35
CA LEU A 425 -7.27 -12.32 10.28
C LEU A 425 -6.19 -13.40 10.16
N GLY A 426 -5.74 -13.87 11.32
CA GLY A 426 -4.81 -14.99 11.45
C GLY A 426 -4.19 -15.03 12.83
N GLY A 427 -2.94 -15.50 12.97
CA GLY A 427 -2.34 -15.74 14.28
C GLY A 427 -0.83 -15.58 14.29
N GLY A 428 -0.26 -15.37 15.47
CA GLY A 428 1.17 -15.20 15.64
C GLY A 428 1.57 -14.40 16.87
N THR A 429 2.85 -14.46 17.22
CA THR A 429 3.45 -13.74 18.37
C THR A 429 4.77 -13.07 18.01
N GLY A 430 4.96 -12.72 16.74
CA GLY A 430 6.25 -12.29 16.18
C GLY A 430 7.01 -13.43 15.49
N PRO A 431 8.30 -13.24 15.12
CA PRO A 431 9.06 -14.17 14.26
C PRO A 431 9.58 -15.39 15.04
N THR A 432 8.68 -16.13 15.69
CA THR A 432 8.98 -17.42 16.30
C THR A 432 8.83 -18.53 15.27
N ALA A 433 9.56 -19.65 15.42
CA ALA A 433 9.44 -20.81 14.51
C ALA A 433 7.97 -21.25 14.31
N ALA A 434 7.17 -21.21 15.39
CA ALA A 434 5.75 -21.50 15.36
C ALA A 434 4.92 -20.52 14.52
N THR A 435 5.18 -19.22 14.64
CA THR A 435 4.43 -18.18 13.93
C THR A 435 4.87 -18.07 12.46
N THR A 436 6.14 -18.33 12.15
CA THR A 436 6.63 -18.39 10.77
C THR A 436 6.12 -19.61 10.00
N ALA A 437 5.56 -20.61 10.70
CA ALA A 437 4.96 -21.78 10.11
C ALA A 437 3.42 -21.81 10.22
N THR A 438 2.83 -21.25 11.30
CA THR A 438 1.40 -21.44 11.61
C THR A 438 0.71 -20.15 12.04
N THR A 439 -0.52 -19.93 11.56
CA THR A 439 -1.42 -18.84 11.98
C THR A 439 -2.06 -19.09 13.35
N CYS A 440 -1.23 -19.23 14.39
CA CYS A 440 -1.67 -19.54 15.75
C CYS A 440 -1.14 -18.52 16.76
N THR A 441 -2.03 -17.94 17.57
CA THR A 441 -1.68 -17.21 18.80
C THR A 441 -2.03 -18.07 20.03
N PRO A 442 -1.09 -18.89 20.54
CA PRO A 442 -1.42 -19.91 21.54
C PRO A 442 -1.58 -19.33 22.95
N GLY A 443 -2.71 -19.62 23.59
CA GLY A 443 -2.95 -19.36 25.01
C GLY A 443 -3.36 -17.93 25.37
N LYS A 444 -3.97 -17.77 26.55
CA LYS A 444 -4.63 -16.52 26.99
C LYS A 444 -3.73 -15.30 27.12
N ASN A 445 -2.48 -15.47 27.58
CA ASN A 445 -1.57 -14.34 27.79
C ASN A 445 -1.10 -13.76 26.45
N ASN A 446 -0.71 -14.62 25.50
CA ASN A 446 -0.36 -14.21 24.16
C ASN A 446 -1.56 -13.56 23.45
N MET A 447 -2.77 -14.09 23.64
CA MET A 447 -4.00 -13.50 23.10
C MET A 447 -4.19 -12.06 23.57
N ARG A 448 -4.12 -11.81 24.89
CA ARG A 448 -4.19 -10.46 25.47
C ARG A 448 -3.11 -9.55 24.88
N ASP A 449 -1.85 -10.00 24.93
CA ASP A 449 -0.70 -9.16 24.57
C ASP A 449 -0.74 -8.79 23.07
N MET A 450 -1.15 -9.73 22.21
CA MET A 450 -1.35 -9.47 20.79
C MET A 450 -2.55 -8.56 20.51
N LEU A 451 -3.69 -8.73 21.19
CA LEU A 451 -4.82 -7.78 21.06
C LEU A 451 -4.40 -6.35 21.42
N GLN A 452 -3.61 -6.17 22.49
CA GLN A 452 -3.07 -4.88 22.89
C GLN A 452 -2.04 -4.31 21.91
N ALA A 453 -1.25 -5.17 21.25
CA ALA A 453 -0.33 -4.74 20.19
C ALA A 453 -1.10 -4.27 18.95
N LEU A 454 -2.09 -5.06 18.51
CA LEU A 454 -2.91 -4.77 17.33
C LEU A 454 -3.84 -3.57 17.54
N ASP A 455 -4.19 -3.23 18.78
CA ASP A 455 -4.95 -2.02 19.15
C ASP A 455 -4.31 -0.72 18.63
N LYS A 456 -2.99 -0.73 18.43
CA LYS A 456 -2.23 0.44 17.96
C LYS A 456 -2.06 0.52 16.44
N LEU A 457 -2.44 -0.54 15.72
CA LEU A 457 -2.20 -0.61 14.27
C LEU A 457 -3.44 -0.16 13.46
N PRO A 458 -3.27 0.43 12.28
CA PRO A 458 -4.34 1.12 11.56
C PRO A 458 -5.26 0.25 10.68
N LEU A 459 -5.54 -1.00 11.07
CA LEU A 459 -6.43 -1.92 10.33
C LEU A 459 -7.45 -2.58 11.27
N ASN A 460 -8.43 -3.27 10.69
CA ASN A 460 -9.26 -4.22 11.46
C ASN A 460 -8.47 -5.52 11.66
N TYR A 461 -8.65 -6.18 12.80
CA TYR A 461 -7.94 -7.43 13.11
C TYR A 461 -8.85 -8.49 13.71
N GLY A 462 -8.55 -9.75 13.46
CA GLY A 462 -9.08 -10.90 14.20
C GLY A 462 -7.97 -11.91 14.46
N ILE A 463 -7.96 -12.54 15.65
CA ILE A 463 -6.90 -13.48 16.03
C ILE A 463 -7.41 -14.91 16.09
N THR A 464 -6.66 -15.84 15.50
CA THR A 464 -6.87 -17.29 15.61
C THR A 464 -6.01 -17.89 16.71
N GLY A 465 -6.63 -18.71 17.56
CA GLY A 465 -5.92 -19.58 18.52
C GLY A 465 -5.41 -20.85 17.85
N LYS A 466 -4.66 -21.65 18.61
CA LYS A 466 -4.24 -23.00 18.18
C LYS A 466 -5.39 -23.99 18.39
N GLY A 467 -5.81 -24.66 17.32
CA GLY A 467 -6.88 -25.68 17.32
C GLY A 467 -6.40 -27.11 17.57
N ASN A 468 -5.10 -27.37 17.53
CA ASN A 468 -4.53 -28.71 17.69
C ASN A 468 -4.48 -29.17 19.17
N ASP A 469 -5.61 -29.64 19.69
CA ASP A 469 -5.70 -30.34 20.97
C ASP A 469 -6.86 -31.35 20.93
N SER A 470 -6.60 -32.60 21.32
CA SER A 470 -7.63 -33.64 21.39
C SER A 470 -8.52 -33.52 22.64
N ASP A 471 -8.16 -32.64 23.59
CA ASP A 471 -9.02 -32.22 24.70
C ASP A 471 -9.51 -30.78 24.49
N PRO A 472 -10.81 -30.48 24.68
CA PRO A 472 -11.36 -29.16 24.36
C PRO A 472 -10.96 -28.07 25.35
N LYS A 473 -10.44 -28.40 26.55
CA LYS A 473 -10.24 -27.41 27.62
C LYS A 473 -9.38 -26.21 27.20
N ALA A 474 -8.19 -26.46 26.64
CA ALA A 474 -7.28 -25.39 26.25
C ALA A 474 -7.80 -24.60 25.04
N LEU A 475 -8.60 -25.24 24.18
CA LEU A 475 -9.25 -24.58 23.04
C LEU A 475 -10.29 -23.56 23.53
N ARG A 476 -11.14 -23.94 24.50
CA ARG A 476 -12.10 -23.02 25.14
C ARG A 476 -11.42 -21.82 25.78
N GLU A 477 -10.36 -22.06 26.56
CA GLU A 477 -9.60 -20.99 27.22
C GLU A 477 -9.04 -19.94 26.23
N GLN A 478 -8.66 -20.35 25.01
CA GLN A 478 -8.19 -19.43 23.97
C GLN A 478 -9.32 -18.59 23.37
N VAL A 479 -10.47 -19.22 23.10
CA VAL A 479 -11.66 -18.54 22.58
C VAL A 479 -12.19 -17.53 23.60
N GLU A 480 -12.31 -17.93 24.87
CA GLU A 480 -12.69 -17.05 25.98
C GLU A 480 -11.69 -15.91 26.22
N ALA A 481 -10.41 -16.10 25.87
CA ALA A 481 -9.41 -15.06 25.98
C ALA A 481 -9.47 -14.02 24.85
N GLY A 482 -10.20 -14.27 23.76
CA GLY A 482 -10.37 -13.33 22.65
C GLY A 482 -10.17 -13.90 21.26
N ALA A 483 -9.83 -15.19 21.09
CA ALA A 483 -9.70 -15.77 19.75
C ALA A 483 -11.06 -15.77 19.04
N CYS A 484 -11.11 -15.25 17.81
CA CYS A 484 -12.32 -15.25 16.97
C CYS A 484 -12.36 -16.44 15.97
N GLY A 485 -11.41 -17.35 16.09
CA GLY A 485 -11.29 -18.57 15.30
C GLY A 485 -10.17 -19.48 15.86
N LEU A 486 -10.09 -20.70 15.35
CA LEU A 486 -9.03 -21.66 15.70
C LEU A 486 -8.39 -22.23 14.43
N LYS A 487 -7.05 -22.30 14.39
CA LYS A 487 -6.29 -22.90 13.30
C LYS A 487 -5.81 -24.30 13.69
N LEU A 488 -6.20 -25.29 12.90
CA LEU A 488 -5.60 -26.62 12.86
C LEU A 488 -4.45 -26.62 11.85
N HIS A 489 -3.28 -27.11 12.26
CA HIS A 489 -2.10 -27.19 11.39
C HIS A 489 -1.35 -28.51 11.52
N GLU A 490 -0.77 -29.01 10.44
CA GLU A 490 -0.04 -30.29 10.44
C GLU A 490 1.22 -30.26 11.31
N ASP A 491 1.97 -29.15 11.33
CA ASP A 491 3.14 -28.92 12.19
C ASP A 491 2.83 -29.07 13.69
N TRP A 492 1.56 -28.98 14.09
CA TRP A 492 1.08 -29.25 15.46
C TRP A 492 0.30 -30.57 15.59
N GLY A 493 0.20 -31.35 14.52
CA GLY A 493 -0.55 -32.60 14.40
C GLY A 493 -2.01 -32.36 14.00
N CYS A 494 -2.32 -32.41 12.70
CA CYS A 494 -3.67 -32.22 12.17
C CYS A 494 -4.47 -33.54 12.12
N THR A 495 -4.54 -34.23 13.25
CA THR A 495 -5.15 -35.57 13.36
C THR A 495 -6.69 -35.53 13.43
N PRO A 496 -7.40 -36.61 13.07
CA PRO A 496 -8.86 -36.70 13.21
C PRO A 496 -9.39 -36.35 14.61
N ALA A 497 -8.65 -36.69 15.67
CA ALA A 497 -9.05 -36.39 17.05
C ALA A 497 -8.99 -34.89 17.36
N ALA A 498 -7.91 -34.21 16.93
CA ALA A 498 -7.77 -32.77 17.06
C ALA A 498 -8.81 -32.01 16.22
N ILE A 499 -9.06 -32.49 14.98
CA ILE A 499 -10.11 -31.96 14.10
C ILE A 499 -11.48 -31.99 14.80
N ASP A 500 -11.85 -33.14 15.36
CA ASP A 500 -13.15 -33.32 16.01
C ASP A 500 -13.33 -32.44 17.25
N SER A 501 -12.30 -32.39 18.11
CA SER A 501 -12.26 -31.55 19.31
C SER A 501 -12.37 -30.06 18.97
N CYS A 502 -11.57 -29.60 18.01
CA CYS A 502 -11.57 -28.20 17.56
C CYS A 502 -12.91 -27.78 16.95
N LEU A 503 -13.47 -28.58 16.05
CA LEU A 503 -14.78 -28.30 15.47
C LEU A 503 -15.90 -28.30 16.51
N THR A 504 -15.82 -29.15 17.54
CA THR A 504 -16.77 -29.14 18.67
C THR A 504 -16.72 -27.81 19.41
N VAL A 505 -15.53 -27.31 19.74
CA VAL A 505 -15.38 -25.99 20.39
C VAL A 505 -15.82 -24.85 19.47
N CYS A 506 -15.50 -24.91 18.18
CA CYS A 506 -15.96 -23.91 17.21
C CYS A 506 -17.50 -23.85 17.15
N ASP A 507 -18.18 -25.00 17.16
CA ASP A 507 -19.64 -25.08 17.20
C ASP A 507 -20.21 -24.53 18.52
N GLU A 508 -19.56 -24.78 19.67
CA GLU A 508 -19.97 -24.27 20.98
C GLU A 508 -19.91 -22.74 21.08
N TYR A 509 -18.90 -22.11 20.46
CA TYR A 509 -18.59 -20.68 20.63
C TYR A 509 -18.91 -19.81 19.41
N ASP A 510 -19.45 -20.39 18.34
CA ASP A 510 -19.72 -19.73 17.04
C ASP A 510 -18.51 -19.00 16.45
N VAL A 511 -17.36 -19.68 16.41
CA VAL A 511 -16.12 -19.18 15.78
C VAL A 511 -15.72 -20.06 14.60
N GLN A 512 -14.95 -19.53 13.64
CA GLN A 512 -14.55 -20.34 12.49
C GLN A 512 -13.40 -21.31 12.83
N CYS A 513 -13.46 -22.51 12.25
CA CYS A 513 -12.36 -23.46 12.22
C CYS A 513 -11.61 -23.32 10.90
N LEU A 514 -10.31 -23.06 10.97
CA LEU A 514 -9.43 -22.92 9.81
C LEU A 514 -8.45 -24.09 9.81
N ILE A 515 -8.16 -24.69 8.67
CA ILE A 515 -7.37 -25.92 8.62
C ILE A 515 -6.32 -25.91 7.51
N HIS A 516 -5.14 -26.37 7.89
CA HIS A 516 -4.07 -26.90 7.05
C HIS A 516 -3.98 -28.39 7.39
N THR A 517 -4.30 -29.26 6.44
CA THR A 517 -4.49 -30.69 6.69
C THR A 517 -3.18 -31.48 6.70
N ASP A 518 -3.24 -32.77 7.02
CA ASP A 518 -2.09 -33.67 7.13
C ASP A 518 -1.49 -34.00 5.75
N THR A 519 -0.46 -33.28 5.31
CA THR A 519 0.19 -33.49 4.01
C THR A 519 0.79 -34.89 3.91
N LEU A 520 1.33 -35.38 5.02
CA LEU A 520 2.02 -36.67 5.14
C LEU A 520 1.07 -37.86 5.03
N ASN A 521 -0.25 -37.63 5.15
CA ASN A 521 -1.25 -38.67 5.29
C ASN A 521 -0.95 -39.60 6.50
N GLU A 522 -0.33 -39.07 7.56
CA GLU A 522 0.16 -39.84 8.69
C GLU A 522 -1.01 -40.52 9.44
N SER A 523 -2.08 -39.76 9.69
CA SER A 523 -3.26 -40.26 10.39
C SER A 523 -4.36 -40.80 9.45
N GLY A 524 -4.18 -40.64 8.13
CA GLY A 524 -5.11 -41.05 7.09
C GLY A 524 -5.08 -40.12 5.87
N PHE A 525 -5.74 -40.54 4.79
CA PHE A 525 -5.90 -39.75 3.57
C PHE A 525 -6.99 -38.67 3.71
N VAL A 526 -7.18 -37.88 2.65
CA VAL A 526 -8.13 -36.75 2.63
C VAL A 526 -9.55 -37.16 3.05
N GLU A 527 -10.01 -38.36 2.70
CA GLU A 527 -11.35 -38.86 3.07
C GLU A 527 -11.49 -39.08 4.58
N SER A 528 -10.39 -39.41 5.27
CA SER A 528 -10.39 -39.57 6.73
C SER A 528 -10.55 -38.21 7.43
N THR A 529 -9.85 -37.19 6.93
CA THR A 529 -9.99 -35.80 7.38
C THR A 529 -11.40 -35.26 7.09
N ILE A 530 -11.94 -35.49 5.89
CA ILE A 530 -13.32 -35.12 5.53
C ILE A 530 -14.33 -35.82 6.45
N ALA A 531 -14.15 -37.11 6.73
CA ALA A 531 -15.01 -37.84 7.66
C ALA A 531 -14.95 -37.25 9.08
N ALA A 532 -13.79 -36.78 9.53
CA ALA A 532 -13.62 -36.11 10.82
C ALA A 532 -14.33 -34.74 10.88
N PHE A 533 -14.56 -34.09 9.75
CA PHE A 533 -15.35 -32.84 9.71
C PHE A 533 -16.79 -33.07 10.17
N LYS A 534 -17.36 -34.26 9.95
CA LYS A 534 -18.75 -34.62 10.31
C LYS A 534 -19.77 -33.58 9.80
N ASP A 535 -19.60 -33.12 8.55
CA ASP A 535 -20.45 -32.11 7.89
C ASP A 535 -20.53 -30.75 8.63
N ARG A 536 -19.56 -30.43 9.48
CA ARG A 536 -19.45 -29.11 10.14
C ARG A 536 -18.71 -28.12 9.25
N ALA A 537 -19.07 -26.84 9.36
CA ALA A 537 -18.46 -25.78 8.57
C ALA A 537 -16.96 -25.67 8.87
N ILE A 538 -16.13 -25.61 7.83
CA ILE A 538 -14.68 -25.51 7.97
C ILE A 538 -14.07 -24.72 6.82
N HIS A 539 -13.11 -23.85 7.13
CA HIS A 539 -12.34 -23.10 6.15
C HIS A 539 -11.04 -23.85 5.85
N THR A 540 -10.92 -24.42 4.66
CA THR A 540 -9.67 -25.01 4.17
C THR A 540 -8.78 -23.93 3.58
N TYR A 541 -7.63 -23.69 4.19
CA TYR A 541 -6.60 -22.82 3.62
C TYR A 541 -5.89 -23.50 2.44
N HIS A 542 -5.26 -22.68 1.59
CA HIS A 542 -4.43 -23.07 0.43
C HIS A 542 -4.86 -24.41 -0.18
N THR A 543 -6.12 -24.45 -0.59
CA THR A 543 -6.86 -25.70 -0.90
C THR A 543 -6.22 -26.51 -2.04
N GLU A 544 -5.43 -25.87 -2.91
CA GLU A 544 -4.67 -26.56 -3.94
C GLU A 544 -3.56 -27.48 -3.39
N GLY A 545 -2.98 -27.13 -2.24
CA GLY A 545 -2.07 -27.98 -1.49
C GLY A 545 -0.58 -27.62 -1.55
N ALA A 546 -0.12 -26.67 -2.38
CA ALA A 546 1.28 -26.22 -2.35
C ALA A 546 1.62 -25.51 -1.04
N GLY A 547 0.68 -24.74 -0.48
CA GLY A 547 0.74 -24.19 0.88
C GLY A 547 0.55 -25.23 1.99
N GLY A 548 0.19 -26.47 1.62
CA GLY A 548 0.13 -27.65 2.48
C GLY A 548 -1.26 -28.26 2.59
N GLY A 549 -1.28 -29.57 2.82
CA GLY A 549 -2.47 -30.40 2.86
C GLY A 549 -2.25 -31.75 2.16
N HIS A 550 -3.19 -32.68 2.36
CA HIS A 550 -3.10 -34.08 1.88
C HIS A 550 -2.52 -34.16 0.45
N ALA A 551 -1.36 -34.81 0.32
CA ALA A 551 -0.72 -34.98 -0.98
C ALA A 551 -1.23 -36.26 -1.66
N PRO A 552 -1.63 -36.21 -2.95
CA PRO A 552 -1.70 -35.04 -3.83
C PRO A 552 -3.09 -34.38 -3.92
N ASP A 553 -4.09 -34.87 -3.18
CA ASP A 553 -5.51 -34.76 -3.53
C ASP A 553 -6.36 -33.86 -2.61
N ILE A 554 -5.74 -33.04 -1.74
CA ILE A 554 -6.44 -32.07 -0.89
C ILE A 554 -7.40 -31.16 -1.66
N ILE A 555 -7.09 -30.83 -2.91
CA ILE A 555 -7.93 -29.97 -3.76
C ILE A 555 -9.35 -30.53 -3.97
N SER A 556 -9.57 -31.83 -3.75
CA SER A 556 -10.88 -32.48 -3.82
C SER A 556 -11.90 -31.95 -2.80
N VAL A 557 -11.45 -31.30 -1.72
CA VAL A 557 -12.35 -30.76 -0.68
C VAL A 557 -13.32 -29.68 -1.19
N VAL A 558 -13.10 -29.12 -2.38
CA VAL A 558 -14.04 -28.17 -3.02
C VAL A 558 -15.40 -28.79 -3.36
N GLU A 559 -15.50 -30.13 -3.36
CA GLU A 559 -16.73 -30.90 -3.58
C GLU A 559 -17.82 -30.72 -2.52
N TYR A 560 -17.46 -30.27 -1.33
CA TYR A 560 -18.30 -30.42 -0.14
C TYR A 560 -18.97 -29.09 0.26
N ASP A 561 -20.26 -29.15 0.61
CA ASP A 561 -21.05 -27.96 1.01
C ASP A 561 -20.56 -27.35 2.33
N ASN A 562 -19.98 -28.16 3.21
CA ASN A 562 -19.46 -27.70 4.50
C ASN A 562 -18.06 -27.09 4.43
N VAL A 563 -17.40 -27.12 3.26
CA VAL A 563 -16.05 -26.59 3.08
C VAL A 563 -16.11 -25.19 2.47
N LEU A 564 -15.35 -24.26 3.04
CA LEU A 564 -15.18 -22.88 2.59
C LEU A 564 -13.74 -22.71 2.06
N PRO A 565 -13.47 -23.04 0.77
CA PRO A 565 -12.11 -23.16 0.27
C PRO A 565 -11.49 -21.80 -0.07
N SER A 566 -10.24 -21.60 0.36
CA SER A 566 -9.40 -20.48 -0.05
C SER A 566 -8.07 -20.92 -0.67
N SER A 567 -7.49 -20.01 -1.44
CA SER A 567 -6.12 -20.10 -1.93
C SER A 567 -5.23 -19.07 -1.26
N THR A 568 -3.94 -19.35 -1.23
CA THR A 568 -2.88 -18.39 -0.91
C THR A 568 -2.24 -17.88 -2.20
N ASN A 569 -1.52 -16.77 -2.14
CA ASN A 569 -1.26 -16.00 -3.34
C ASN A 569 0.02 -16.32 -4.16
N PRO A 570 1.05 -17.05 -3.69
CA PRO A 570 2.22 -17.29 -4.54
C PRO A 570 1.97 -18.21 -5.74
N THR A 571 1.04 -19.16 -5.63
CA THR A 571 0.66 -20.02 -6.77
C THR A 571 -0.17 -19.25 -7.82
N ARG A 572 -0.56 -18.01 -7.53
CA ARG A 572 -1.61 -17.30 -8.28
C ARG A 572 -1.03 -16.27 -9.27
N PRO A 573 -1.40 -16.35 -10.55
CA PRO A 573 -1.76 -17.58 -11.26
C PRO A 573 -0.53 -18.46 -11.54
N TYR A 574 -0.75 -19.61 -12.17
CA TYR A 574 0.34 -20.47 -12.64
C TYR A 574 1.18 -19.74 -13.72
N THR A 575 2.47 -19.54 -13.44
CA THR A 575 3.45 -18.90 -14.31
C THR A 575 4.72 -19.74 -14.43
N ARG A 576 5.61 -19.39 -15.37
CA ARG A 576 6.86 -20.13 -15.62
C ARG A 576 7.75 -20.31 -14.38
N ASN A 577 7.80 -19.32 -13.49
CA ASN A 577 8.66 -19.36 -12.30
C ASN A 577 7.95 -19.94 -11.06
N THR A 578 6.68 -20.33 -11.19
CA THR A 578 5.89 -20.75 -10.01
C THR A 578 6.50 -21.99 -9.36
N LEU A 579 6.81 -23.03 -10.14
CA LEU A 579 7.31 -24.29 -9.58
C LEU A 579 8.70 -24.12 -8.95
N ASP A 580 9.63 -23.51 -9.69
CA ASP A 580 11.01 -23.32 -9.24
C ASP A 580 11.09 -22.50 -7.96
N GLU A 581 10.28 -21.44 -7.84
CA GLU A 581 10.22 -20.62 -6.63
C GLU A 581 9.69 -21.42 -5.42
N HIS A 582 8.66 -22.24 -5.62
CA HIS A 582 7.94 -22.88 -4.51
C HIS A 582 8.75 -23.99 -3.84
N LEU A 583 9.58 -24.72 -4.59
CA LEU A 583 10.39 -25.80 -4.01
C LEU A 583 11.32 -25.27 -2.91
N ASP A 584 12.07 -24.20 -3.19
CA ASP A 584 12.94 -23.58 -2.20
C ASP A 584 12.15 -22.90 -1.08
N MET A 585 10.99 -22.32 -1.38
CA MET A 585 10.13 -21.65 -0.40
C MET A 585 9.57 -22.62 0.65
N VAL A 586 9.07 -23.79 0.23
CA VAL A 586 8.59 -24.86 1.13
C VAL A 586 9.70 -25.32 2.06
N MET A 587 10.89 -25.55 1.50
CA MET A 587 12.04 -26.03 2.26
C MET A 587 12.41 -25.09 3.40
N VAL A 588 12.38 -23.77 3.16
CA VAL A 588 12.65 -22.76 4.20
C VAL A 588 11.51 -22.67 5.22
N CYS A 589 10.26 -22.59 4.78
CA CYS A 589 9.13 -22.33 5.69
C CYS A 589 8.90 -23.47 6.68
N HIS A 590 9.06 -24.72 6.23
CA HIS A 590 8.87 -25.91 7.07
C HIS A 590 10.17 -26.40 7.74
N HIS A 591 11.25 -25.61 7.69
CA HIS A 591 12.53 -25.96 8.32
C HIS A 591 13.09 -27.32 7.85
N LEU A 592 12.90 -27.63 6.57
CA LEU A 592 13.34 -28.86 5.95
C LEU A 592 14.82 -28.81 5.56
N SER A 593 15.45 -29.97 5.45
CA SER A 593 16.86 -30.12 5.13
C SER A 593 17.05 -30.68 3.72
N LYS A 594 17.79 -29.94 2.87
CA LYS A 594 18.26 -30.45 1.56
C LYS A 594 19.18 -31.67 1.68
N ASN A 595 19.62 -32.00 2.89
CA ASN A 595 20.46 -33.18 3.15
C ASN A 595 19.64 -34.42 3.55
N ILE A 596 18.32 -34.31 3.67
CA ILE A 596 17.42 -35.41 4.02
C ILE A 596 16.59 -35.76 2.77
N PRO A 597 16.79 -36.94 2.16
CA PRO A 597 16.05 -37.34 0.96
C PRO A 597 14.53 -37.32 1.14
N GLU A 598 14.05 -37.68 2.33
CA GLU A 598 12.63 -37.69 2.67
C GLU A 598 12.04 -36.27 2.71
N ASP A 599 12.82 -35.26 3.12
CA ASP A 599 12.41 -33.86 3.14
C ASP A 599 12.28 -33.29 1.72
N ILE A 600 13.19 -33.67 0.82
CA ILE A 600 13.10 -33.32 -0.60
C ILE A 600 11.88 -33.99 -1.23
N ALA A 601 11.71 -35.29 -1.00
CA ALA A 601 10.55 -36.03 -1.53
C ALA A 601 9.22 -35.45 -1.01
N PHE A 602 9.19 -35.01 0.26
CA PHE A 602 8.04 -34.30 0.83
C PHE A 602 7.77 -32.99 0.07
N ALA A 603 8.78 -32.14 -0.11
CA ALA A 603 8.62 -30.87 -0.84
C ALA A 603 8.20 -31.08 -2.31
N GLU A 604 8.81 -32.04 -3.00
CA GLU A 604 8.48 -32.41 -4.38
C GLU A 604 7.05 -32.97 -4.51
N SER A 605 6.60 -33.78 -3.53
CA SER A 605 5.22 -34.28 -3.52
C SER A 605 4.18 -33.17 -3.37
N ARG A 606 4.58 -32.02 -2.80
CA ARG A 606 3.72 -30.89 -2.46
C ARG A 606 3.62 -29.86 -3.57
N ILE A 607 4.68 -29.67 -4.35
CA ILE A 607 4.73 -28.70 -5.45
C ILE A 607 4.43 -29.39 -6.77
N ARG A 608 3.18 -29.26 -7.23
CA ARG A 608 2.66 -29.99 -8.40
C ARG A 608 2.13 -29.01 -9.44
N ALA A 609 2.62 -29.12 -10.66
CA ALA A 609 2.18 -28.26 -11.77
C ALA A 609 0.69 -28.45 -12.07
N GLU A 610 0.22 -29.69 -11.96
CA GLU A 610 -1.12 -30.12 -12.31
C GLU A 610 -2.17 -29.52 -11.38
N THR A 611 -1.96 -29.55 -10.07
CA THR A 611 -2.90 -28.98 -9.10
C THR A 611 -2.86 -27.45 -9.10
N ILE A 612 -1.68 -26.83 -9.27
CA ILE A 612 -1.54 -25.36 -9.43
C ILE A 612 -2.26 -24.87 -10.70
N ALA A 613 -2.16 -25.61 -11.81
CA ALA A 613 -2.88 -25.33 -13.04
C ALA A 613 -4.40 -25.51 -12.86
N ALA A 614 -4.83 -26.58 -12.17
CA ALA A 614 -6.23 -26.81 -11.86
C ALA A 614 -6.81 -25.72 -10.96
N GLU A 615 -6.03 -25.20 -10.02
CA GLU A 615 -6.43 -24.10 -9.13
C GLU A 615 -6.81 -22.83 -9.91
N ASP A 616 -6.13 -22.52 -11.02
CA ASP A 616 -6.55 -21.41 -11.91
C ASP A 616 -7.96 -21.63 -12.45
N VAL A 617 -8.25 -22.84 -12.92
CA VAL A 617 -9.55 -23.23 -13.48
C VAL A 617 -10.64 -23.23 -12.40
N LEU A 618 -10.36 -23.78 -11.22
CA LEU A 618 -11.31 -23.86 -10.11
C LEU A 618 -11.64 -22.48 -9.52
N HIS A 619 -10.70 -21.53 -9.56
CA HIS A 619 -11.00 -20.13 -9.25
C HIS A 619 -11.99 -19.53 -10.24
N ASP A 620 -11.74 -19.70 -11.55
CA ASP A 620 -12.58 -19.11 -12.60
C ASP A 620 -13.95 -19.78 -12.68
N MET A 621 -14.02 -21.08 -12.35
CA MET A 621 -15.26 -21.83 -12.21
C MET A 621 -16.08 -21.39 -10.98
N GLY A 622 -15.44 -20.77 -9.97
CA GLY A 622 -16.08 -20.44 -8.69
C GLY A 622 -16.19 -21.65 -7.75
N ALA A 623 -15.32 -22.64 -7.89
CA ALA A 623 -15.18 -23.76 -6.96
C ALA A 623 -14.24 -23.43 -5.79
N ILE A 624 -13.25 -22.55 -5.99
CA ILE A 624 -12.50 -21.93 -4.89
C ILE A 624 -13.10 -20.55 -4.60
N SER A 625 -13.38 -20.27 -3.33
CA SER A 625 -14.27 -19.18 -2.94
C SER A 625 -13.56 -17.93 -2.43
N MET A 626 -12.30 -18.05 -2.01
CA MET A 626 -11.57 -16.97 -1.35
C MET A 626 -10.10 -16.91 -1.80
N MET A 627 -9.53 -15.71 -1.72
CA MET A 627 -8.10 -15.42 -1.88
C MET A 627 -7.56 -14.88 -0.56
N SER A 628 -6.33 -15.27 -0.21
CA SER A 628 -5.61 -14.84 0.99
C SER A 628 -4.11 -14.75 0.71
N SER A 629 -3.30 -14.21 1.64
CA SER A 629 -1.85 -14.11 1.39
C SER A 629 -1.07 -15.35 1.77
N ASP A 630 -1.10 -15.75 3.04
CA ASP A 630 -0.07 -16.54 3.75
C ASP A 630 1.18 -15.73 4.17
N SER A 631 0.94 -14.53 4.69
CA SER A 631 1.93 -13.46 4.81
C SER A 631 3.27 -13.87 5.43
N GLN A 632 4.36 -13.83 4.65
CA GLN A 632 5.74 -14.20 5.06
C GLN A 632 5.92 -15.66 5.50
N ALA A 633 4.95 -16.53 5.24
CA ALA A 633 4.98 -17.96 5.55
C ALA A 633 4.49 -18.75 4.33
N MET A 634 5.11 -18.52 3.18
CA MET A 634 4.63 -18.91 1.84
C MET A 634 3.58 -17.99 1.22
N GLY A 635 3.70 -16.68 1.44
CA GLY A 635 2.72 -15.72 0.94
C GLY A 635 3.11 -14.26 1.07
N ARG A 636 2.42 -13.40 0.32
CA ARG A 636 2.74 -11.97 0.20
C ARG A 636 1.57 -11.09 0.61
N CYS A 637 1.62 -10.48 1.79
CA CYS A 637 0.48 -9.71 2.35
C CYS A 637 0.01 -8.53 1.47
N GLY A 638 0.92 -7.93 0.69
CA GLY A 638 0.60 -6.85 -0.24
C GLY A 638 -0.06 -7.28 -1.55
N GLU A 639 -0.10 -8.59 -1.87
CA GLU A 639 -0.45 -9.04 -3.22
C GLU A 639 -1.81 -9.75 -3.33
N VAL A 640 -2.63 -9.79 -2.29
CA VAL A 640 -3.96 -10.47 -2.33
C VAL A 640 -4.85 -9.91 -3.44
N VAL A 641 -4.97 -8.58 -3.51
CA VAL A 641 -5.78 -7.91 -4.53
C VAL A 641 -5.15 -8.09 -5.91
N LEU A 642 -3.84 -7.86 -6.03
CA LEU A 642 -3.07 -7.97 -7.27
C LEU A 642 -3.22 -9.36 -7.91
N ARG A 643 -2.98 -10.40 -7.12
CA ARG A 643 -2.96 -11.80 -7.59
C ARG A 643 -4.35 -12.29 -7.97
N THR A 644 -5.39 -11.79 -7.30
CA THR A 644 -6.78 -12.01 -7.71
C THR A 644 -7.02 -11.56 -9.15
N TRP A 645 -6.57 -10.35 -9.49
CA TRP A 645 -6.79 -9.78 -10.82
C TRP A 645 -5.87 -10.39 -11.88
N ASN A 646 -4.64 -10.79 -11.53
CA ASN A 646 -3.80 -11.57 -12.43
C ASN A 646 -4.44 -12.91 -12.80
N THR A 647 -5.02 -13.63 -11.83
CA THR A 647 -5.70 -14.90 -12.09
C THR A 647 -6.95 -14.71 -12.96
N ALA A 648 -7.76 -13.68 -12.70
CA ALA A 648 -8.92 -13.36 -13.54
C ALA A 648 -8.51 -13.03 -14.99
N HIS A 649 -7.45 -12.23 -15.15
CA HIS A 649 -6.91 -11.87 -16.45
C HIS A 649 -6.40 -13.09 -17.22
N LYS A 650 -5.56 -13.92 -16.59
CA LYS A 650 -5.02 -15.13 -17.23
C LYS A 650 -6.14 -16.06 -17.69
N ASN A 651 -7.13 -16.30 -16.83
CA ASN A 651 -8.26 -17.15 -17.18
C ASN A 651 -9.07 -16.57 -18.33
N LYS A 652 -9.25 -15.25 -18.41
CA LYS A 652 -9.85 -14.63 -19.59
C LYS A 652 -9.08 -14.93 -20.87
N LEU A 653 -7.75 -14.79 -20.85
CA LEU A 653 -6.92 -15.02 -22.04
C LEU A 653 -6.96 -16.49 -22.50
N GLN A 654 -6.88 -17.43 -21.57
CA GLN A 654 -6.81 -18.86 -21.91
C GLN A 654 -8.19 -19.49 -22.15
N ARG A 655 -9.24 -18.99 -21.51
CA ARG A 655 -10.58 -19.62 -21.49
C ARG A 655 -11.67 -18.80 -22.16
N GLY A 656 -11.40 -17.54 -22.52
CA GLY A 656 -12.38 -16.62 -23.09
C GLY A 656 -13.33 -16.02 -22.04
N PHE A 657 -14.49 -15.55 -22.50
CA PHE A 657 -15.55 -15.05 -21.61
C PHE A 657 -16.14 -16.19 -20.77
N LEU A 658 -16.57 -15.87 -19.54
CA LEU A 658 -17.47 -16.77 -18.82
C LEU A 658 -18.81 -16.82 -19.54
N LYS A 659 -19.55 -17.93 -19.37
CA LYS A 659 -20.87 -18.14 -19.98
C LYS A 659 -21.83 -16.98 -19.69
N GLU A 660 -21.78 -16.42 -18.49
CA GLU A 660 -22.60 -15.30 -18.05
C GLU A 660 -22.21 -13.95 -18.69
N ASP A 661 -20.97 -13.84 -19.19
CA ASP A 661 -20.42 -12.65 -19.82
C ASP A 661 -20.46 -12.72 -21.37
N GLU A 662 -20.74 -13.89 -21.94
CA GLU A 662 -20.86 -14.09 -23.39
C GLU A 662 -21.88 -13.12 -24.03
N GLY A 663 -21.47 -12.44 -25.10
CA GLY A 663 -22.31 -11.48 -25.83
C GLY A 663 -22.54 -10.14 -25.11
N THR A 664 -21.90 -9.89 -23.97
CA THR A 664 -22.05 -8.63 -23.23
C THR A 664 -20.97 -7.58 -23.55
N ASP A 665 -19.91 -7.97 -24.25
CA ASP A 665 -18.68 -7.19 -24.52
C ASP A 665 -17.98 -6.64 -23.26
N ALA A 666 -18.19 -7.31 -22.11
CA ALA A 666 -17.63 -6.98 -20.80
C ALA A 666 -17.43 -8.26 -19.96
N ASP A 667 -16.74 -8.14 -18.83
CA ASP A 667 -16.35 -9.22 -17.92
C ASP A 667 -17.01 -9.05 -16.54
N ASN A 668 -18.20 -8.42 -16.49
CA ASN A 668 -18.83 -8.03 -15.24
C ASN A 668 -19.03 -9.21 -14.29
N PHE A 669 -19.48 -10.36 -14.79
CA PHE A 669 -19.71 -11.53 -13.97
C PHE A 669 -18.39 -12.11 -13.45
N ARG A 670 -17.35 -12.23 -14.29
CA ARG A 670 -16.00 -12.60 -13.83
C ARG A 670 -15.49 -11.62 -12.78
N VAL A 671 -15.62 -10.31 -12.99
CA VAL A 671 -15.17 -9.29 -12.03
C VAL A 671 -15.92 -9.41 -10.70
N LYS A 672 -17.25 -9.60 -10.71
CA LYS A 672 -18.06 -9.85 -9.50
C LYS A 672 -17.65 -11.14 -8.79
N ARG A 673 -17.35 -12.20 -9.54
CA ARG A 673 -16.82 -13.46 -9.00
C ARG A 673 -15.49 -13.25 -8.28
N TYR A 674 -14.56 -12.52 -8.88
CA TYR A 674 -13.21 -12.36 -8.33
C TYR A 674 -13.13 -11.31 -7.21
N VAL A 675 -13.83 -10.19 -7.29
CA VAL A 675 -13.87 -9.21 -6.18
C VAL A 675 -14.44 -9.84 -4.91
N SER A 676 -15.40 -10.77 -5.05
CA SER A 676 -15.98 -11.49 -3.91
C SER A 676 -14.96 -12.31 -3.13
N LYS A 677 -13.90 -12.79 -3.79
CA LYS A 677 -12.89 -13.70 -3.21
C LYS A 677 -12.04 -13.05 -2.12
N TYR A 678 -11.85 -11.73 -2.16
CA TYR A 678 -11.06 -11.00 -1.15
C TYR A 678 -11.88 -9.97 -0.38
N THR A 679 -13.21 -9.90 -0.58
CA THR A 679 -14.10 -8.95 0.11
C THR A 679 -15.17 -9.70 0.90
N ILE A 680 -16.31 -10.03 0.27
CA ILE A 680 -17.49 -10.54 0.98
C ILE A 680 -17.33 -12.00 1.42
N ASN A 681 -16.67 -12.85 0.64
CA ASN A 681 -16.55 -14.27 0.98
C ASN A 681 -15.67 -14.50 2.21
N PRO A 682 -14.49 -13.85 2.34
CA PRO A 682 -13.75 -13.87 3.61
C PRO A 682 -14.57 -13.32 4.78
N ALA A 683 -15.33 -12.23 4.57
CA ALA A 683 -16.18 -11.68 5.62
C ALA A 683 -17.28 -12.65 6.07
N LEU A 684 -17.91 -13.37 5.13
CA LEU A 684 -18.93 -14.38 5.42
C LEU A 684 -18.32 -15.55 6.17
N ALA A 685 -17.23 -16.11 5.65
CA ALA A 685 -16.57 -17.27 6.26
C ALA A 685 -16.12 -16.99 7.70
N GLN A 686 -15.69 -15.76 8.01
CA GLN A 686 -15.19 -15.38 9.32
C GLN A 686 -16.24 -14.70 10.23
N GLY A 687 -17.51 -14.64 9.83
CA GLY A 687 -18.58 -14.04 10.65
C GLY A 687 -18.47 -12.51 10.82
N MET A 688 -17.78 -11.84 9.90
CA MET A 688 -17.54 -10.38 9.88
C MET A 688 -18.44 -9.62 8.89
N SER A 689 -19.20 -10.35 8.05
CA SER A 689 -20.00 -9.79 6.94
C SER A 689 -21.11 -8.82 7.35
N HIS A 690 -21.48 -8.82 8.63
CA HIS A 690 -22.45 -7.90 9.20
C HIS A 690 -21.92 -6.45 9.33
N LEU A 691 -20.60 -6.27 9.33
CA LEU A 691 -19.95 -4.95 9.38
C LEU A 691 -19.09 -4.64 8.16
N LEU A 692 -18.54 -5.67 7.50
CA LEU A 692 -17.49 -5.52 6.48
C LEU A 692 -17.77 -6.32 5.20
N GLY A 693 -16.86 -6.18 4.24
CA GLY A 693 -16.75 -7.06 3.07
C GLY A 693 -17.51 -6.62 1.83
N SER A 694 -18.22 -5.49 1.85
CA SER A 694 -18.90 -4.96 0.67
C SER A 694 -19.30 -3.50 0.81
N VAL A 695 -19.57 -2.86 -0.32
CA VAL A 695 -20.10 -1.49 -0.40
C VAL A 695 -21.62 -1.54 -0.26
N GLU A 696 -22.12 -1.70 0.97
CA GLU A 696 -23.54 -1.82 1.28
C GLU A 696 -23.94 -0.91 2.46
N VAL A 697 -25.16 -0.37 2.41
CA VAL A 697 -25.69 0.48 3.49
C VAL A 697 -25.75 -0.30 4.82
N GLY A 698 -25.35 0.36 5.91
CA GLY A 698 -25.26 -0.22 7.26
C GLY A 698 -23.90 -0.85 7.59
N LYS A 699 -23.02 -1.04 6.61
CA LYS A 699 -21.63 -1.51 6.83
C LYS A 699 -20.70 -0.35 7.16
N LEU A 700 -19.55 -0.67 7.76
CA LEU A 700 -18.49 0.32 7.98
C LEU A 700 -18.00 0.86 6.63
N ALA A 701 -17.73 2.16 6.58
CA ALA A 701 -17.18 2.82 5.41
C ALA A 701 -15.68 2.54 5.27
N ASP A 702 -15.36 1.25 5.08
CA ASP A 702 -14.03 0.73 4.75
C ASP A 702 -13.95 0.59 3.22
N LEU A 703 -13.49 1.66 2.57
CA LEU A 703 -13.57 1.84 1.13
C LEU A 703 -12.19 2.11 0.54
N VAL A 704 -11.96 1.61 -0.67
CA VAL A 704 -10.71 1.84 -1.40
C VAL A 704 -11.03 2.54 -2.71
N ILE A 705 -10.32 3.63 -2.97
CA ILE A 705 -10.51 4.47 -4.14
C ILE A 705 -9.34 4.23 -5.09
N TRP A 706 -9.68 3.85 -6.31
CA TRP A 706 -8.75 3.47 -7.36
C TRP A 706 -8.90 4.41 -8.55
N ASP A 707 -7.78 4.96 -9.01
CA ASP A 707 -7.69 5.35 -10.41
C ASP A 707 -7.78 4.07 -11.28
N PRO A 708 -8.64 4.03 -12.32
CA PRO A 708 -8.74 2.88 -13.21
C PRO A 708 -7.41 2.38 -13.76
N ALA A 709 -6.42 3.26 -13.99
CA ALA A 709 -5.11 2.88 -14.50
C ALA A 709 -4.25 2.12 -13.47
N TRP A 710 -4.51 2.30 -12.18
CA TRP A 710 -3.80 1.67 -11.06
C TRP A 710 -4.63 0.61 -10.34
N PHE A 711 -5.83 0.30 -10.85
CA PHE A 711 -6.75 -0.64 -10.24
C PHE A 711 -6.08 -2.01 -9.98
N GLY A 712 -6.25 -2.52 -8.77
CA GLY A 712 -5.71 -3.81 -8.35
C GLY A 712 -4.25 -3.79 -7.90
N THR A 713 -3.57 -2.64 -7.93
CA THR A 713 -2.17 -2.51 -7.48
C THR A 713 -2.01 -1.45 -6.39
N LYS A 714 -2.13 -0.18 -6.77
CA LYS A 714 -1.81 0.99 -5.96
C LYS A 714 -3.04 1.89 -5.86
N PRO A 715 -3.84 1.79 -4.79
CA PRO A 715 -5.00 2.66 -4.60
C PRO A 715 -4.57 4.11 -4.38
N THR A 716 -5.42 5.04 -4.79
CA THR A 716 -5.22 6.47 -4.56
C THR A 716 -5.43 6.80 -3.08
N MET A 717 -6.45 6.20 -2.46
CA MET A 717 -6.81 6.38 -1.06
C MET A 717 -7.42 5.10 -0.47
N VAL A 718 -7.20 4.90 0.83
CA VAL A 718 -7.90 3.91 1.66
C VAL A 718 -8.61 4.63 2.79
N VAL A 719 -9.91 4.39 2.93
CA VAL A 719 -10.79 4.98 3.95
C VAL A 719 -11.12 3.90 4.98
N LYS A 720 -11.05 4.25 6.26
CA LYS A 720 -11.44 3.41 7.39
C LYS A 720 -12.52 4.11 8.21
N SER A 721 -13.69 3.49 8.34
CA SER A 721 -14.86 4.08 8.99
C SER A 721 -15.10 5.54 8.60
N GLY A 722 -15.03 5.86 7.30
CA GLY A 722 -15.29 7.21 6.79
C GLY A 722 -14.15 8.23 6.89
N LEU A 723 -13.00 7.87 7.48
CA LEU A 723 -11.82 8.74 7.57
C LEU A 723 -10.67 8.16 6.74
N ILE A 724 -9.91 9.02 6.04
CA ILE A 724 -8.80 8.57 5.19
C ILE A 724 -7.67 8.03 6.07
N SER A 725 -7.27 6.79 5.82
CA SER A 725 -6.22 6.07 6.54
C SER A 725 -4.88 6.08 5.81
N TYR A 726 -4.91 6.04 4.48
CA TYR A 726 -3.72 6.05 3.64
C TYR A 726 -4.02 6.73 2.30
N SER A 727 -3.03 7.40 1.74
CA SER A 727 -3.15 8.04 0.42
C SER A 727 -1.81 8.15 -0.30
N MET A 728 -1.85 8.07 -1.63
CA MET A 728 -0.77 8.53 -2.49
C MET A 728 -0.69 10.06 -2.44
N MET A 729 0.31 10.58 -1.75
CA MET A 729 0.44 12.00 -1.41
C MET A 729 1.86 12.50 -1.67
N GLY A 730 1.94 13.70 -2.27
CA GLY A 730 3.15 14.36 -2.71
C GLY A 730 4.10 14.84 -1.61
N ASP A 731 4.89 15.86 -1.92
CA ASP A 731 5.73 16.60 -0.97
C ASP A 731 4.84 17.35 0.05
N PRO A 732 4.93 17.03 1.36
CA PRO A 732 4.12 17.70 2.39
C PRO A 732 4.38 19.20 2.55
N ASN A 733 5.52 19.70 2.06
CA ASN A 733 5.85 21.13 2.10
C ASN A 733 5.36 21.89 0.86
N ALA A 734 4.97 21.19 -0.20
CA ALA A 734 4.66 21.83 -1.47
C ALA A 734 3.40 22.71 -1.40
N SER A 735 3.29 23.62 -2.36
CA SER A 735 2.12 24.51 -2.51
C SER A 735 0.82 23.75 -2.82
N ILE A 736 0.92 22.52 -3.33
CA ILE A 736 -0.20 21.61 -3.64
C ILE A 736 0.22 20.14 -3.40
N SER A 737 -0.74 19.26 -3.14
CA SER A 737 -0.52 17.87 -2.70
C SER A 737 -0.01 16.90 -3.78
N THR A 738 0.08 17.33 -5.04
CA THR A 738 0.44 16.51 -6.21
C THR A 738 1.89 16.70 -6.67
N VAL A 739 2.69 17.45 -5.92
CA VAL A 739 4.11 17.67 -6.20
C VAL A 739 4.92 16.44 -5.82
N GLN A 740 5.84 16.02 -6.69
CA GLN A 740 6.70 14.86 -6.46
C GLN A 740 7.67 15.06 -5.26
N PRO A 741 8.02 13.99 -4.52
CA PRO A 741 7.58 12.60 -4.73
C PRO A 741 6.17 12.32 -4.23
N ILE A 742 5.35 11.70 -5.09
CA ILE A 742 4.08 11.08 -4.69
C ILE A 742 4.40 9.68 -4.19
N ILE A 743 4.26 9.48 -2.89
CA ILE A 743 4.42 8.17 -2.23
C ILE A 743 3.22 7.88 -1.36
N GLY A 744 3.08 6.61 -1.01
CA GLY A 744 2.08 6.17 -0.07
C GLY A 744 2.38 6.63 1.35
N ARG A 745 1.41 7.28 2.01
CA ARG A 745 1.59 7.84 3.35
C ARG A 745 0.38 7.52 4.24
N PRO A 746 0.60 7.20 5.54
CA PRO A 746 -0.48 7.17 6.51
C PRO A 746 -1.08 8.57 6.67
N MET A 747 -2.41 8.62 6.80
CA MET A 747 -3.19 9.85 6.96
C MET A 747 -3.69 9.97 8.41
N TYR A 748 -4.79 10.69 8.64
CA TYR A 748 -5.26 10.97 10.00
C TYR A 748 -5.99 9.80 10.68
N ALA A 749 -6.64 8.88 9.95
CA ALA A 749 -7.39 7.77 10.57
C ALA A 749 -6.54 6.86 11.47
N PRO A 750 -5.27 6.51 11.15
CA PRO A 750 -4.37 5.78 12.04
C PRO A 750 -4.24 6.35 13.46
N HIS A 751 -4.52 7.64 13.64
CA HIS A 751 -4.45 8.31 14.94
C HIS A 751 -5.77 8.27 15.72
N VAL A 752 -6.82 7.67 15.15
CA VAL A 752 -8.17 7.57 15.73
C VAL A 752 -8.53 6.07 15.87
N PRO A 753 -8.19 5.41 17.00
CA PRO A 753 -8.39 3.95 17.15
C PRO A 753 -9.81 3.48 16.85
N SER A 754 -10.82 4.32 17.15
CA SER A 754 -12.22 4.03 16.87
C SER A 754 -12.58 3.98 15.37
N THR A 755 -11.67 4.17 14.42
CA THR A 755 -11.94 3.91 12.98
C THR A 755 -11.69 2.46 12.56
N SER A 756 -11.21 1.63 13.48
CA SER A 756 -10.88 0.23 13.25
C SER A 756 -11.52 -0.69 14.29
N VAL A 757 -11.62 -1.97 13.94
CA VAL A 757 -12.28 -3.01 14.74
C VAL A 757 -11.30 -4.10 15.16
N LEU A 758 -11.41 -4.59 16.40
CA LEU A 758 -10.87 -5.86 16.85
C LEU A 758 -12.02 -6.87 16.93
N PHE A 759 -11.97 -7.89 16.07
CA PHE A 759 -12.90 -8.99 16.09
C PHE A 759 -12.46 -10.06 17.09
N VAL A 760 -13.39 -10.46 17.94
CA VAL A 760 -13.19 -11.43 19.03
C VAL A 760 -14.37 -12.41 19.08
N SER A 761 -14.30 -13.43 19.93
CA SER A 761 -15.48 -14.27 20.19
C SER A 761 -16.49 -13.56 21.09
N GLN A 762 -17.79 -13.89 20.94
CA GLN A 762 -18.82 -13.40 21.85
C GLN A 762 -18.52 -13.78 23.32
N ALA A 763 -18.03 -15.00 23.55
CA ALA A 763 -17.72 -15.47 24.91
C ALA A 763 -16.62 -14.65 25.60
N SER A 764 -15.65 -14.12 24.85
CA SER A 764 -14.60 -13.28 25.44
C SER A 764 -15.12 -11.91 25.93
N ILE A 765 -16.19 -11.41 25.30
CA ILE A 765 -16.91 -10.22 25.74
C ILE A 765 -17.75 -10.56 26.97
N ASP A 766 -18.54 -11.63 26.90
CA ASP A 766 -19.49 -12.03 27.95
C ASP A 766 -18.79 -12.39 29.28
N CYS A 767 -17.58 -12.99 29.22
CA CYS A 767 -16.81 -13.32 30.41
C CYS A 767 -16.01 -12.14 31.00
N GLY A 768 -16.04 -10.97 30.36
CA GLY A 768 -15.35 -9.75 30.82
C GLY A 768 -13.84 -9.70 30.56
N ASN A 769 -13.26 -10.71 29.89
CA ASN A 769 -11.83 -10.73 29.58
C ASN A 769 -11.44 -9.56 28.67
N ILE A 770 -12.22 -9.29 27.62
CA ILE A 770 -11.94 -8.21 26.67
C ILE A 770 -11.94 -6.84 27.34
N GLU A 771 -12.92 -6.56 28.22
CA GLU A 771 -12.98 -5.31 28.96
C GLU A 771 -11.71 -5.11 29.82
N SER A 772 -11.19 -6.20 30.41
CA SER A 772 -9.98 -6.16 31.24
C SER A 772 -8.70 -5.78 30.48
N TYR A 773 -8.70 -5.83 29.15
CA TYR A 773 -7.50 -5.58 28.34
C TYR A 773 -7.27 -4.09 28.03
N GLY A 774 -8.27 -3.22 28.26
CA GLY A 774 -8.14 -1.76 28.07
C GLY A 774 -7.93 -1.32 26.62
N LEU A 775 -8.56 -2.03 25.67
CA LEU A 775 -8.46 -1.77 24.23
C LEU A 775 -9.17 -0.45 23.85
N LYS A 776 -8.61 0.30 22.89
CA LYS A 776 -9.13 1.59 22.44
C LYS A 776 -9.92 1.50 21.14
N LYS A 777 -9.64 0.50 20.30
CA LYS A 777 -10.43 0.19 19.11
C LYS A 777 -11.84 -0.23 19.46
N ARG A 778 -12.73 -0.19 18.47
CA ARG A 778 -14.03 -0.86 18.58
C ARG A 778 -13.77 -2.36 18.72
N VAL A 779 -14.50 -3.01 19.62
CA VAL A 779 -14.46 -4.48 19.75
C VAL A 779 -15.81 -5.03 19.34
N GLU A 780 -15.80 -5.99 18.42
CA GLU A 780 -17.02 -6.59 17.87
C GLU A 780 -16.89 -8.12 17.86
N ALA A 781 -17.97 -8.82 18.15
CA ALA A 781 -17.98 -10.28 18.09
C ALA A 781 -18.12 -10.75 16.64
N VAL A 782 -17.39 -11.81 16.27
CA VAL A 782 -17.76 -12.61 15.09
C VAL A 782 -19.10 -13.32 15.35
N LYS A 783 -19.90 -13.50 14.30
CA LYS A 783 -21.21 -14.18 14.40
C LYS A 783 -21.59 -14.92 13.13
N GLY A 784 -22.30 -16.03 13.29
CA GLY A 784 -22.82 -16.85 12.21
C GLY A 784 -21.73 -17.62 11.47
N CYS A 785 -20.59 -17.91 12.10
CA CYS A 785 -19.47 -18.62 11.48
C CYS A 785 -19.82 -20.07 11.13
N ARG A 786 -20.65 -20.72 11.95
CA ARG A 786 -20.93 -22.16 11.85
C ARG A 786 -22.05 -22.52 10.88
N THR A 787 -22.87 -21.52 10.50
CA THR A 787 -24.00 -21.71 9.60
C THR A 787 -23.66 -21.49 8.14
N VAL A 788 -22.53 -20.84 7.85
CA VAL A 788 -22.09 -20.53 6.49
C VAL A 788 -21.59 -21.80 5.80
N ARG A 789 -22.05 -21.99 4.56
CA ARG A 789 -21.75 -23.12 3.70
C ARG A 789 -21.19 -22.63 2.36
N LYS A 790 -20.70 -23.55 1.53
CA LYS A 790 -20.19 -23.27 0.18
C LYS A 790 -21.23 -22.54 -0.67
N LYS A 791 -22.50 -22.92 -0.58
CA LYS A 791 -23.62 -22.25 -1.27
C LYS A 791 -23.81 -20.77 -0.93
N ASP A 792 -23.31 -20.33 0.23
CA ASP A 792 -23.43 -18.94 0.68
C ASP A 792 -22.33 -18.03 0.10
N MET A 793 -21.25 -18.62 -0.43
CA MET A 793 -20.12 -17.92 -1.03
C MET A 793 -20.55 -17.21 -2.32
N LYS A 794 -20.58 -15.87 -2.28
CA LYS A 794 -21.08 -15.03 -3.38
C LYS A 794 -20.28 -15.30 -4.65
N HIS A 795 -21.00 -15.65 -5.71
CA HIS A 795 -20.48 -15.99 -7.05
C HIS A 795 -19.47 -17.16 -7.10
N ASN A 796 -19.22 -17.85 -5.98
CA ASN A 796 -18.19 -18.87 -5.84
C ASN A 796 -18.69 -20.07 -5.03
N PHE A 797 -19.85 -20.60 -5.41
CA PHE A 797 -20.58 -21.65 -4.72
C PHE A 797 -20.55 -23.00 -5.43
N ASN A 798 -19.77 -23.15 -6.51
CA ASN A 798 -19.76 -24.37 -7.30
C ASN A 798 -19.05 -25.52 -6.56
N MET A 799 -19.56 -26.73 -6.71
CA MET A 799 -19.07 -27.94 -6.05
C MET A 799 -18.92 -29.08 -7.08
N PRO A 800 -18.01 -28.93 -8.06
CA PRO A 800 -17.80 -29.96 -9.07
C PRO A 800 -17.24 -31.23 -8.43
N LYS A 801 -17.53 -32.41 -9.00
CA LYS A 801 -16.88 -33.66 -8.61
C LYS A 801 -15.43 -33.66 -9.06
N ILE A 802 -14.51 -33.79 -8.12
CA ILE A 802 -13.08 -33.75 -8.33
C ILE A 802 -12.51 -35.18 -8.33
N HIS A 803 -11.76 -35.50 -9.35
CA HIS A 803 -10.86 -36.65 -9.35
C HIS A 803 -9.43 -36.17 -9.50
N VAL A 804 -8.54 -36.61 -8.61
CA VAL A 804 -7.10 -36.40 -8.72
C VAL A 804 -6.46 -37.76 -8.93
N ASP A 805 -5.74 -37.91 -10.05
CA ASP A 805 -4.97 -39.13 -10.31
C ASP A 805 -3.79 -39.20 -9.32
N PRO A 806 -3.64 -40.31 -8.56
CA PRO A 806 -2.61 -40.41 -7.53
C PRO A 806 -1.19 -40.57 -8.07
N GLU A 807 -1.02 -40.91 -9.36
CA GLU A 807 0.29 -41.14 -9.98
C GLU A 807 0.76 -39.95 -10.82
N ASN A 808 -0.15 -39.35 -11.59
CA ASN A 808 0.18 -38.25 -12.50
C ASN A 808 -0.43 -36.90 -12.10
N TYR A 809 -1.16 -36.84 -10.99
CA TYR A 809 -1.74 -35.62 -10.38
C TYR A 809 -2.74 -34.86 -11.26
N ARG A 810 -3.17 -35.46 -12.37
CA ARG A 810 -4.19 -34.91 -13.24
C ARG A 810 -5.48 -34.67 -12.47
N VAL A 811 -5.97 -33.43 -12.51
CA VAL A 811 -7.21 -33.02 -11.84
C VAL A 811 -8.34 -32.95 -12.86
N GLU A 812 -9.42 -33.68 -12.62
CA GLU A 812 -10.67 -33.59 -13.40
C GLU A 812 -11.79 -33.01 -12.53
N ALA A 813 -12.57 -32.08 -13.08
CA ALA A 813 -13.79 -31.54 -12.47
C ALA A 813 -14.99 -31.95 -13.32
N ASP A 814 -15.93 -32.70 -12.75
CA ASP A 814 -17.08 -33.32 -13.43
C ASP A 814 -16.66 -34.16 -14.67
N GLY A 815 -15.48 -34.77 -14.60
CA GLY A 815 -14.88 -35.57 -15.69
C GLY A 815 -14.14 -34.74 -16.75
N GLU A 816 -14.05 -33.41 -16.59
CA GLU A 816 -13.29 -32.52 -17.49
C GLU A 816 -11.93 -32.16 -16.89
N HIS A 817 -10.86 -32.30 -17.68
CA HIS A 817 -9.50 -31.98 -17.25
C HIS A 817 -9.34 -30.48 -16.92
N CYS A 818 -9.01 -30.18 -15.67
CA CYS A 818 -8.67 -28.84 -15.21
C CYS A 818 -7.20 -28.54 -15.47
N THR A 819 -6.89 -28.03 -16.66
CA THR A 819 -5.52 -27.68 -17.06
C THR A 819 -5.42 -26.22 -17.51
N ALA A 820 -4.23 -25.63 -17.31
CA ALA A 820 -3.89 -24.28 -17.70
C ALA A 820 -2.40 -24.21 -18.03
N GLU A 821 -2.03 -23.52 -19.10
CA GLU A 821 -0.63 -23.31 -19.47
C GLU A 821 0.01 -22.24 -18.55
N PRO A 822 1.30 -22.34 -18.20
CA PRO A 822 1.97 -21.30 -17.42
C PRO A 822 2.10 -20.01 -18.23
N SER A 823 1.68 -18.87 -17.65
CA SER A 823 1.89 -17.57 -18.30
C SER A 823 3.37 -17.16 -18.27
N SER A 824 3.84 -16.60 -19.38
CA SER A 824 5.18 -15.98 -19.49
C SER A 824 5.20 -14.52 -19.04
N GLU A 825 4.06 -13.85 -19.10
CA GLU A 825 3.89 -12.45 -18.72
C GLU A 825 2.55 -12.24 -18.00
N LEU A 826 2.47 -11.19 -17.20
CA LEU A 826 1.26 -10.78 -16.50
C LEU A 826 1.15 -9.26 -16.49
N PRO A 827 -0.08 -8.71 -16.59
CA PRO A 827 -0.34 -7.29 -16.34
C PRO A 827 -0.09 -6.97 -14.86
N LEU A 828 -0.15 -5.70 -14.48
CA LEU A 828 -0.02 -5.25 -13.09
C LEU A 828 1.36 -5.54 -12.47
N THR A 829 2.38 -5.75 -13.30
CA THR A 829 3.75 -6.09 -12.90
C THR A 829 4.73 -4.95 -13.25
N GLN A 830 5.65 -5.15 -14.18
CA GLN A 830 6.76 -4.24 -14.51
C GLN A 830 6.30 -2.89 -15.06
N ALA A 831 5.11 -2.85 -15.68
CA ALA A 831 4.51 -1.62 -16.17
C ALA A 831 4.17 -0.63 -15.04
N ILE A 832 3.99 -1.14 -13.80
CA ILE A 832 3.46 -0.38 -12.65
C ILE A 832 4.44 -0.38 -11.46
N ILE A 833 5.15 -1.48 -11.22
CA ILE A 833 6.03 -1.70 -10.07
C ILE A 833 7.45 -1.25 -10.39
N PHE A 834 8.09 -0.51 -9.47
CA PHE A 834 9.39 0.12 -9.70
C PHE A 834 10.58 -0.87 -9.64
N PHE A 835 10.57 -1.78 -8.66
CA PHE A 835 11.51 -2.89 -8.59
C PHE A 835 10.86 -4.13 -9.17
N SER A 836 10.88 -4.24 -10.49
CA SER A 836 10.67 -5.51 -11.19
C SER A 836 12.03 -6.12 -11.53
N GLU A 837 12.22 -7.40 -11.23
CA GLU A 837 13.35 -8.14 -11.79
C GLU A 837 13.20 -8.16 -13.32
N PRO A 838 14.16 -7.62 -14.09
CA PRO A 838 14.04 -7.57 -15.53
C PRO A 838 14.23 -8.97 -16.14
N TYR A 839 13.37 -9.34 -17.10
CA TYR A 839 13.67 -10.38 -18.08
C TYR A 839 13.37 -9.84 -19.47
N ASP A 840 14.44 -9.60 -20.24
CA ASP A 840 14.59 -9.94 -21.66
C ASP A 840 15.86 -9.29 -22.18
N VAL A 841 16.90 -10.10 -22.33
CA VAL A 841 17.88 -9.90 -23.39
C VAL A 841 17.74 -11.14 -24.26
N ASP A 842 17.18 -10.97 -25.45
CA ASP A 842 17.02 -12.02 -26.46
C ASP A 842 18.37 -12.78 -26.66
N PRO A 843 18.45 -14.10 -26.36
CA PRO A 843 19.66 -14.88 -26.58
C PRO A 843 19.99 -15.03 -28.08
N MET A 844 19.05 -14.74 -28.97
CA MET A 844 19.12 -15.06 -30.40
C MET A 844 19.67 -13.92 -31.26
N SER A 845 19.69 -12.68 -30.76
CA SER A 845 20.28 -11.54 -31.48
C SER A 845 21.81 -11.44 -31.38
N PHE A 846 22.46 -12.24 -30.53
CA PHE A 846 23.93 -12.24 -30.37
C PHE A 846 24.69 -13.25 -31.25
N ARG A 847 24.03 -13.98 -32.16
CA ARG A 847 24.68 -15.02 -32.99
C ARG A 847 24.94 -14.67 -34.45
N THR A 848 24.62 -13.46 -34.92
CA THR A 848 24.80 -13.10 -36.34
C THR A 848 25.38 -11.71 -36.54
N SER A 849 26.42 -11.32 -35.81
CA SER A 849 27.22 -10.10 -36.13
C SER A 849 28.63 -10.14 -35.53
N PHE A 850 29.42 -11.17 -35.82
CA PHE A 850 30.88 -11.08 -35.68
C PHE A 850 31.57 -11.54 -36.96
N GLY A 851 31.41 -10.71 -38.00
CA GLY A 851 32.27 -10.70 -39.17
C GLY A 851 33.08 -9.41 -39.16
N LYS A 852 34.39 -9.54 -38.92
CA LYS A 852 35.45 -8.53 -39.17
C LYS A 852 35.30 -7.17 -38.48
N TYR A 853 35.92 -7.01 -37.31
CA TYR A 853 36.62 -5.76 -36.97
C TYR A 853 37.85 -6.07 -36.12
N ASP A 854 39.02 -5.71 -36.66
CA ASP A 854 40.32 -5.72 -35.99
C ASP A 854 40.40 -4.60 -34.94
N GLY A 855 40.85 -4.96 -33.73
CA GLY A 855 41.65 -4.11 -32.84
C GLY A 855 40.97 -2.95 -32.10
N ILE A 856 40.43 -3.21 -30.89
CA ILE A 856 40.44 -2.27 -29.75
C ILE A 856 40.65 -3.06 -28.45
N TYR A 857 41.69 -2.72 -27.69
CA TYR A 857 42.09 -3.33 -26.42
C TYR A 857 41.08 -3.03 -25.29
N PHE A 858 40.55 -4.06 -24.62
CA PHE A 858 39.89 -3.94 -23.32
C PHE A 858 40.90 -4.17 -22.18
N ASN A 859 40.92 -3.25 -21.21
CA ASN A 859 41.88 -3.19 -20.10
C ASN A 859 41.56 -4.22 -19.00
N MET A 860 42.29 -5.33 -19.00
CA MET A 860 42.09 -6.53 -18.18
C MET A 860 42.82 -6.44 -16.81
N LYS A 861 42.62 -5.35 -16.05
CA LYS A 861 43.29 -5.14 -14.74
C LYS A 861 42.41 -5.33 -13.49
N SER A 862 41.09 -5.34 -13.60
CA SER A 862 40.19 -5.45 -12.44
C SER A 862 39.85 -6.88 -12.01
N CYS A 863 40.09 -7.90 -12.84
CA CYS A 863 39.78 -9.30 -12.46
C CYS A 863 40.92 -10.06 -11.77
N VAL A 864 42.17 -9.61 -11.86
CA VAL A 864 43.32 -10.33 -11.29
C VAL A 864 43.53 -10.01 -9.80
N ALA A 865 43.14 -8.81 -9.36
CA ALA A 865 43.26 -8.39 -7.96
C ALA A 865 42.31 -9.17 -7.02
N SER A 866 41.09 -9.47 -7.46
CA SER A 866 40.10 -10.19 -6.66
C SER A 866 40.43 -11.67 -6.48
N LEU A 867 41.06 -12.29 -7.47
CA LEU A 867 41.49 -13.70 -7.41
C LEU A 867 42.75 -13.89 -6.56
N ALA A 868 43.67 -12.92 -6.55
CA ALA A 868 44.83 -12.93 -5.65
C ALA A 868 44.43 -12.73 -4.18
N ALA A 869 43.43 -11.88 -3.90
CA ALA A 869 42.92 -11.66 -2.55
C ALA A 869 42.25 -12.92 -1.95
N LEU A 870 41.50 -13.69 -2.76
CA LEU A 870 40.91 -14.96 -2.33
C LEU A 870 41.95 -16.06 -2.09
N ALA A 871 43.01 -16.11 -2.90
CA ALA A 871 44.10 -17.08 -2.71
C ALA A 871 44.94 -16.79 -1.46
N VAL A 872 45.15 -15.51 -1.11
CA VAL A 872 45.84 -15.11 0.12
C VAL A 872 44.95 -15.34 1.35
N ALA A 873 43.65 -15.07 1.26
CA ALA A 873 42.70 -15.37 2.35
C ALA A 873 42.63 -16.87 2.67
N SER A 874 42.72 -17.73 1.65
CA SER A 874 42.77 -19.19 1.81
C SER A 874 44.06 -19.69 2.50
N GLN A 875 45.18 -18.98 2.35
CA GLN A 875 46.46 -19.34 2.99
C GLN A 875 46.63 -18.75 4.40
N VAL A 876 45.93 -17.66 4.72
CA VAL A 876 46.05 -16.98 6.02
C VAL A 876 45.05 -17.52 7.06
N PHE A 877 43.85 -17.96 6.65
CA PHE A 877 42.77 -18.30 7.60
C PHE A 877 42.51 -19.78 7.84
N GLY A 878 43.33 -20.69 7.30
CA GLY A 878 43.36 -22.10 7.71
C GLY A 878 41.99 -22.77 7.90
N ALA A 879 41.16 -22.80 6.86
CA ALA A 879 39.89 -23.53 6.90
C ALA A 879 40.09 -25.00 6.47
N PRO A 880 39.65 -26.00 7.26
CA PRO A 880 39.72 -27.42 6.88
C PRO A 880 38.55 -27.83 5.96
N GLN A 881 38.89 -28.55 4.89
CA GLN A 881 38.07 -29.50 4.12
C GLN A 881 36.58 -29.17 3.88
N GLY A 882 36.32 -28.34 2.86
CA GLY A 882 35.00 -28.20 2.23
C GLY A 882 35.05 -27.88 0.73
N ILE A 883 36.22 -27.84 0.10
CA ILE A 883 36.40 -27.49 -1.31
C ILE A 883 37.11 -28.64 -2.04
N VAL A 884 36.44 -29.80 -2.14
CA VAL A 884 36.79 -30.85 -3.13
C VAL A 884 35.55 -31.51 -3.76
N SER A 885 34.31 -31.18 -3.35
CA SER A 885 33.12 -31.83 -3.95
C SER A 885 32.47 -31.08 -5.11
N LEU A 886 33.05 -29.99 -5.61
CA LEU A 886 32.50 -29.21 -6.73
C LEU A 886 33.30 -29.36 -8.03
N ALA A 887 33.87 -30.55 -8.27
CA ALA A 887 34.62 -30.86 -9.48
C ALA A 887 34.20 -32.17 -10.17
N THR A 888 33.08 -32.79 -9.77
CA THR A 888 32.65 -34.07 -10.37
C THR A 888 31.32 -34.07 -11.09
N GLU A 889 30.53 -33.00 -11.06
CA GLU A 889 29.25 -32.97 -11.77
C GLU A 889 29.03 -31.61 -12.43
N LEU A 890 29.51 -31.48 -13.67
CA LEU A 890 28.85 -30.78 -14.77
C LEU A 890 29.67 -31.02 -16.05
N ASN A 891 29.02 -31.67 -17.03
CA ASN A 891 29.54 -31.99 -18.36
C ASN A 891 30.23 -30.79 -19.03
N THR A 892 31.57 -30.82 -19.07
CA THR A 892 32.39 -29.85 -19.80
C THR A 892 32.57 -30.26 -21.26
N ASP A 893 32.11 -29.43 -22.19
CA ASP A 893 32.55 -29.44 -23.58
C ASP A 893 34.02 -28.97 -23.68
N THR A 894 34.83 -29.73 -24.42
CA THR A 894 36.30 -29.82 -24.39
C THR A 894 37.06 -28.69 -25.10
N ALA A 895 36.48 -27.50 -25.26
CA ALA A 895 37.11 -26.40 -26.01
C ALA A 895 37.81 -25.34 -25.13
N THR A 896 37.64 -25.38 -23.81
CA THR A 896 38.12 -24.31 -22.91
C THR A 896 39.43 -24.64 -22.17
N LEU A 897 39.81 -25.92 -22.09
CA LEU A 897 41.06 -26.38 -21.45
C LEU A 897 42.34 -25.98 -22.22
N ALA A 898 42.23 -25.73 -23.53
CA ALA A 898 43.37 -25.31 -24.36
C ALA A 898 43.66 -23.80 -24.31
N ARG A 899 42.77 -22.98 -23.74
CA ARG A 899 42.98 -21.52 -23.57
C ARG A 899 43.48 -21.14 -22.18
N ALA A 900 43.21 -21.95 -21.15
CA ALA A 900 43.73 -21.74 -19.80
C ALA A 900 45.23 -22.10 -19.65
N ALA A 901 45.74 -23.00 -20.51
CA ALA A 901 47.14 -23.42 -20.50
C ALA A 901 48.16 -22.37 -21.00
N LYS A 902 47.71 -21.20 -21.49
CA LYS A 902 48.60 -20.13 -22.01
C LYS A 902 48.78 -18.93 -21.08
N ALA A 903 48.13 -18.88 -19.92
CA ALA A 903 48.30 -17.79 -18.95
C ALA A 903 49.39 -18.05 -17.90
N LEU A 904 49.97 -19.25 -17.87
CA LEU A 904 51.02 -19.67 -16.93
C LEU A 904 52.46 -19.50 -17.45
N GLU A 905 52.67 -18.91 -18.63
CA GLU A 905 54.00 -18.66 -19.20
C GLU A 905 54.64 -17.31 -18.79
N TRP A 906 53.99 -16.50 -17.94
CA TRP A 906 54.50 -15.17 -17.54
C TRP A 906 55.16 -15.09 -16.16
N ILE A 907 55.34 -16.23 -15.47
CA ILE A 907 56.11 -16.27 -14.23
C ILE A 907 57.16 -17.37 -14.35
N GLY A 908 58.34 -16.95 -14.79
CA GLY A 908 59.58 -17.73 -14.76
C GLY A 908 60.07 -18.04 -13.33
N PRO A 909 61.22 -18.71 -13.21
CA PRO A 909 61.39 -19.86 -12.33
C PRO A 909 61.97 -19.52 -10.96
N ILE A 910 61.50 -20.21 -9.91
CA ILE A 910 62.35 -20.59 -8.77
C ILE A 910 62.34 -22.13 -8.71
N ALA A 911 63.48 -22.72 -9.03
CA ALA A 911 63.80 -24.15 -9.01
C ALA A 911 64.17 -24.64 -7.58
N PRO A 912 64.49 -25.93 -7.34
CA PRO A 912 63.98 -27.18 -7.90
C PRO A 912 63.56 -28.21 -6.81
N ALA A 913 63.00 -29.31 -7.31
CA ALA A 913 62.50 -30.50 -6.62
C ALA A 913 63.50 -31.29 -5.75
N GLY A 914 62.97 -32.06 -4.79
CA GLY A 914 63.66 -33.21 -4.19
C GLY A 914 62.99 -33.80 -2.94
N GLU A 915 62.29 -34.93 -3.10
CA GLU A 915 62.02 -35.99 -2.10
C GLU A 915 60.96 -35.75 -0.99
N VAL A 916 59.72 -36.20 -1.25
CA VAL A 916 58.74 -36.55 -0.20
C VAL A 916 58.14 -37.92 -0.50
N TYR A 917 58.64 -38.94 0.18
CA TYR A 917 57.93 -40.19 0.50
C TYR A 917 58.51 -40.76 1.81
N SER A 918 57.80 -40.58 2.93
CA SER A 918 57.62 -41.56 4.01
C SER A 918 56.96 -40.89 5.24
N TYR A 919 56.24 -41.70 6.02
CA TYR A 919 55.54 -41.39 7.29
C TYR A 919 54.08 -40.94 7.21
N TYR A 920 53.22 -41.89 6.82
CA TYR A 920 51.92 -42.06 7.49
C TYR A 920 52.17 -42.60 8.91
N GLY A 921 51.79 -41.84 9.94
CA GLY A 921 51.84 -42.28 11.34
C GLY A 921 51.06 -41.37 12.29
N ASN A 922 49.94 -41.90 12.80
CA ASN A 922 49.25 -41.55 14.06
C ASN A 922 48.55 -40.18 14.26
N LEU A 923 47.41 -39.97 13.58
CA LEU A 923 46.34 -39.06 14.04
C LEU A 923 45.47 -39.62 15.18
N LYS A 924 45.75 -40.84 15.64
CA LYS A 924 45.01 -41.54 16.71
C LYS A 924 45.45 -41.11 18.14
N GLU A 925 46.61 -40.49 18.28
CA GLU A 925 47.16 -40.04 19.58
C GLU A 925 46.69 -38.63 19.99
N VAL A 926 46.31 -37.78 19.04
CA VAL A 926 45.78 -36.44 19.32
C VAL A 926 44.33 -36.51 19.80
N GLY A 927 43.51 -37.39 19.17
CA GLY A 927 42.13 -37.62 19.59
C GLY A 927 41.99 -38.26 20.97
N MET A 928 42.92 -39.15 21.36
CA MET A 928 42.91 -39.78 22.69
C MET A 928 43.30 -38.81 23.82
N LYS A 929 44.09 -37.76 23.54
CA LYS A 929 44.46 -36.74 24.53
C LYS A 929 43.34 -35.75 24.82
N MET A 930 42.49 -35.43 23.85
CA MET A 930 41.30 -34.58 24.09
C MET A 930 40.21 -35.31 24.88
N ILE A 931 40.07 -36.62 24.69
CA ILE A 931 39.13 -37.45 25.45
C ILE A 931 39.59 -37.66 26.91
N GLN A 932 40.89 -37.62 27.17
CA GLN A 932 41.44 -37.69 28.53
C GLN A 932 41.19 -36.37 29.31
N VAL A 933 41.31 -35.22 28.66
CA VAL A 933 41.00 -33.90 29.26
C VAL A 933 39.52 -33.76 29.62
N ALA A 934 38.62 -34.35 28.82
CA ALA A 934 37.19 -34.40 29.12
C ALA A 934 36.82 -35.41 30.24
N ARG A 935 37.69 -36.39 30.53
CA ARG A 935 37.54 -37.32 31.67
C ARG A 935 38.09 -36.78 32.98
N ASP A 936 39.09 -35.91 32.92
CA ASP A 936 39.70 -35.29 34.11
C ASP A 936 38.86 -34.09 34.65
N ALA A 937 37.90 -33.59 33.86
CA ALA A 937 36.89 -32.61 34.28
C ALA A 937 35.68 -33.31 34.95
N GLN A 938 35.83 -33.66 36.23
CA GLN A 938 34.81 -34.30 37.07
C GLN A 938 33.56 -33.40 37.32
N VAL A 939 32.47 -33.58 36.57
CA VAL A 939 31.12 -33.20 37.07
C VAL A 939 30.10 -34.29 36.74
N HIS A 940 29.68 -35.01 37.78
CA HIS A 940 28.69 -36.10 37.75
C HIS A 940 27.24 -35.60 37.86
N HIS A 941 26.35 -36.28 37.14
CA HIS A 941 24.90 -36.35 37.40
C HIS A 941 24.58 -36.96 38.78
N VAL A 942 23.60 -36.40 39.52
CA VAL A 942 22.74 -37.14 40.46
C VAL A 942 21.35 -36.47 40.57
N GLY A 943 20.27 -37.24 40.40
CA GLY A 943 18.89 -36.84 40.71
C GLY A 943 18.46 -37.19 42.14
N GLY A 944 17.36 -36.61 42.63
CA GLY A 944 16.70 -37.05 43.86
C GLY A 944 15.85 -35.99 44.58
N LEU A 945 14.63 -36.37 44.97
CA LEU A 945 13.62 -35.62 45.71
C LEU A 945 14.14 -34.98 47.03
N VAL A 946 13.44 -33.93 47.53
CA VAL A 946 12.65 -33.94 48.79
C VAL A 946 12.33 -32.52 49.34
N ARG A 947 11.02 -32.32 49.65
CA ARG A 947 10.35 -31.45 50.66
C ARG A 947 10.02 -29.96 50.42
N ARG A 948 8.69 -29.73 50.39
CA ARG A 948 7.96 -28.53 50.83
C ARG A 948 8.39 -28.03 52.23
N LYS A 949 8.40 -26.70 52.42
CA LYS A 949 7.98 -26.05 53.67
C LYS A 949 7.10 -24.83 53.37
N LYS A 950 5.89 -24.85 53.96
CA LYS A 950 4.90 -23.76 54.01
C LYS A 950 5.40 -22.61 54.88
N VAL A 951 5.09 -21.36 54.51
CA VAL A 951 4.64 -20.32 55.45
C VAL A 951 3.53 -19.49 54.77
N LYS A 952 2.48 -19.17 55.54
CA LYS A 952 1.25 -18.45 55.16
C LYS A 952 1.30 -16.99 55.66
N ALA A 953 0.74 -16.09 54.83
CA ALA A 953 -0.27 -15.05 55.10
C ALA A 953 -0.06 -13.89 56.12
N SER A 954 -0.39 -12.68 55.63
CA SER A 954 -1.39 -11.71 56.17
C SER A 954 -0.94 -10.40 56.87
N THR A 955 -1.75 -9.34 56.59
CA THR A 955 -1.94 -8.00 57.24
C THR A 955 -0.90 -6.90 56.93
N ALA A 956 -1.13 -5.72 56.28
CA ALA A 956 -2.17 -4.66 56.12
C ALA A 956 -1.55 -3.28 56.59
N PRO A 957 -2.02 -2.05 56.27
CA PRO A 957 -2.62 -1.42 55.07
C PRO A 957 -1.96 -0.06 54.64
N GLN A 958 -2.43 0.50 53.49
CA GLN A 958 -2.49 1.92 53.04
C GLN A 958 -1.36 2.93 53.36
N ASP A 959 -0.77 3.55 52.33
CA ASP A 959 -0.92 5.01 52.09
C ASP A 959 -0.48 5.47 50.69
N LYS A 960 -1.14 6.54 50.24
CA LYS A 960 -1.07 7.22 48.94
C LYS A 960 0.34 7.64 48.52
N ILE A 961 0.68 7.42 47.24
CA ILE A 961 1.43 8.41 46.46
C ILE A 961 0.74 8.57 45.10
N VAL A 962 0.12 9.73 44.94
CA VAL A 962 -0.25 10.34 43.66
C VAL A 962 1.04 10.70 42.95
N CYS A 963 1.19 10.32 41.69
CA CYS A 963 2.08 11.03 40.79
C CYS A 963 1.37 11.21 39.46
N ASP A 964 1.06 12.47 39.17
CA ASP A 964 0.44 12.95 37.94
C ASP A 964 1.31 12.65 36.72
N ARG A 965 0.62 12.45 35.59
CA ARG A 965 1.17 12.62 34.25
C ARG A 965 1.52 14.10 34.05
N GLU A 966 2.67 14.38 33.47
CA GLU A 966 2.84 15.16 32.22
C GLU A 966 4.34 15.42 31.98
N ASP A 967 4.70 15.66 30.71
CA ASP A 967 6.02 16.02 30.18
C ASP A 967 7.00 14.89 29.76
N MET A 968 6.73 14.28 28.61
CA MET A 968 7.80 13.76 27.74
C MET A 968 7.97 14.68 26.52
N THR A 969 9.17 15.25 26.38
CA THR A 969 9.54 16.17 25.30
C THR A 969 9.96 15.44 24.01
N VAL A 970 9.82 16.13 22.88
CA VAL A 970 10.15 15.75 21.48
C VAL A 970 11.57 15.16 21.29
N ALA A 971 12.48 15.35 22.25
CA ALA A 971 13.83 14.78 22.21
C ALA A 971 13.89 13.24 22.39
N GLN A 972 12.89 12.62 23.02
CA GLN A 972 12.88 11.16 23.25
C GLN A 972 12.47 10.32 22.03
N TYR A 973 11.97 10.95 20.96
CA TYR A 973 11.67 10.26 19.69
C TYR A 973 12.91 10.08 18.79
N GLY A 974 13.97 10.88 19.00
CA GLY A 974 15.17 10.87 18.17
C GLY A 974 16.15 9.73 18.46
N GLU A 975 16.17 9.24 19.69
CA GLU A 975 17.20 8.28 20.14
C GLU A 975 16.90 6.83 19.73
N THR A 976 15.63 6.48 19.49
CA THR A 976 15.22 5.17 18.95
C THR A 976 15.56 5.01 17.46
N TRP A 977 15.73 6.12 16.73
CA TRP A 977 16.01 6.10 15.28
C TRP A 977 17.50 5.94 14.96
N ALA A 978 18.38 6.41 15.86
CA ALA A 978 19.82 6.22 15.74
C ALA A 978 20.25 4.75 16.02
N ALA A 979 19.60 4.08 16.98
CA ALA A 979 19.79 2.65 17.23
C ALA A 979 19.30 1.79 16.04
N TYR A 980 18.23 2.22 15.38
CA TYR A 980 17.70 1.58 14.17
C TYR A 980 18.64 1.67 12.97
N LYS A 981 19.30 2.83 12.77
CA LYS A 981 20.29 3.00 11.70
C LYS A 981 21.58 2.23 11.95
N LEU A 982 22.00 2.09 13.21
CA LEU A 982 23.16 1.28 13.57
C LEU A 982 22.90 -0.21 13.31
N ALA A 983 21.69 -0.71 13.62
CA ALA A 983 21.29 -2.08 13.31
C ALA A 983 21.27 -2.38 11.80
N SER A 984 20.88 -1.43 10.95
CA SER A 984 20.92 -1.59 9.48
C SER A 984 22.33 -1.56 8.89
N VAL A 985 23.28 -0.88 9.53
CA VAL A 985 24.69 -0.88 9.11
C VAL A 985 25.42 -2.14 9.59
N VAL A 986 25.05 -2.68 10.76
CA VAL A 986 25.57 -3.97 11.26
C VAL A 986 24.97 -5.16 10.51
N GLY A 987 23.71 -5.07 10.07
CA GLY A 987 23.07 -6.09 9.23
C GLY A 987 23.73 -6.24 7.85
N ALA A 988 24.38 -5.20 7.33
CA ALA A 988 25.12 -5.26 6.07
C ALA A 988 26.52 -5.90 6.20
N LEU A 989 27.02 -6.10 7.42
CA LEU A 989 28.30 -6.80 7.69
C LEU A 989 28.12 -8.27 8.13
N ALA A 990 26.90 -8.71 8.42
CA ALA A 990 26.61 -10.09 8.84
C ALA A 990 26.41 -11.09 7.68
N ALA A 991 26.63 -10.66 6.42
CA ALA A 991 26.46 -11.50 5.23
C ALA A 991 27.72 -12.32 4.86
N THR A 992 28.69 -12.44 5.76
CA THR A 992 29.88 -13.27 5.54
C THR A 992 30.24 -14.07 6.79
N ASN A 993 30.07 -15.39 6.67
CA ASN A 993 30.55 -16.47 7.53
C ASN A 993 29.79 -16.83 8.81
N GLU A 994 29.83 -18.15 9.02
CA GLU A 994 29.10 -18.98 9.97
C GLU A 994 29.30 -18.60 11.44
N SER A 995 28.25 -18.87 12.23
CA SER A 995 28.28 -19.05 13.68
C SER A 995 28.55 -17.82 14.54
N SER A 996 27.49 -17.08 14.92
CA SER A 996 27.48 -16.24 16.13
C SER A 996 26.05 -15.93 16.59
N VAL A 997 25.63 -16.53 17.70
CA VAL A 997 24.39 -16.23 18.43
C VAL A 997 24.55 -14.89 19.16
N VAL A 998 23.63 -13.95 18.95
CA VAL A 998 23.50 -12.74 19.79
C VAL A 998 22.15 -12.78 20.51
N VAL A 999 22.19 -13.01 21.82
CA VAL A 999 21.04 -12.88 22.73
C VAL A 999 21.04 -11.47 23.30
N ILE A 1000 19.98 -10.70 23.06
CA ILE A 1000 19.69 -9.46 23.79
C ILE A 1000 18.48 -9.73 24.68
N GLY A 1001 18.74 -10.03 25.95
CA GLY A 1001 17.73 -10.10 27.01
C GLY A 1001 17.92 -8.93 27.97
N GLY A 1002 16.93 -8.03 28.04
CA GLY A 1002 16.85 -7.01 29.09
C GLY A 1002 15.85 -7.45 30.16
N GLY A 1003 16.34 -7.74 31.37
CA GLY A 1003 15.47 -8.06 32.51
C GLY A 1003 16.18 -8.72 33.70
N HIS A 1004 16.92 -7.91 34.47
CA HIS A 1004 17.37 -8.08 35.87
C HIS A 1004 18.09 -9.36 36.34
N GLY A 1005 19.30 -9.17 36.88
CA GLY A 1005 19.94 -10.08 37.86
C GLY A 1005 21.44 -10.24 37.64
N HIS A 1006 22.26 -9.59 38.47
CA HIS A 1006 23.73 -9.65 38.45
C HIS A 1006 24.33 -11.05 38.65
N CYS A 1007 25.47 -11.31 38.00
CA CYS A 1007 26.76 -11.65 38.64
C CYS A 1007 27.88 -11.63 37.58
N VAL A 1008 28.87 -10.75 37.74
CA VAL A 1008 30.11 -10.72 36.96
C VAL A 1008 31.25 -11.20 37.85
N ASP A 1009 31.99 -12.20 37.39
CA ASP A 1009 33.22 -12.69 38.01
C ASP A 1009 34.38 -11.71 37.72
N LEU A 1010 34.91 -11.09 38.77
CA LEU A 1010 35.91 -10.00 38.72
C LEU A 1010 37.27 -10.46 39.25
N THR A 1011 37.81 -11.52 38.67
CA THR A 1011 39.11 -12.07 39.08
C THR A 1011 40.34 -11.39 38.45
N ALA A 1012 40.18 -10.27 37.73
CA ALA A 1012 41.31 -9.61 37.05
C ALA A 1012 41.29 -8.05 37.03
N CYS A 1013 40.89 -7.39 38.12
CA CYS A 1013 41.02 -5.92 38.23
C CYS A 1013 41.93 -5.49 39.40
N ASP A 1014 42.81 -4.52 39.10
CA ASP A 1014 43.80 -3.98 40.03
C ASP A 1014 43.20 -3.00 41.05
N GLU A 1015 44.01 -2.61 42.03
CA GLU A 1015 43.61 -1.84 43.20
C GLU A 1015 43.20 -0.38 42.87
N ALA A 1016 43.68 0.16 41.74
CA ALA A 1016 43.33 1.50 41.29
C ALA A 1016 41.93 1.56 40.67
N GLU A 1017 41.49 0.45 40.06
CA GLU A 1017 40.18 0.32 39.44
C GLU A 1017 39.06 0.05 40.48
N ARG A 1018 39.37 -0.68 41.56
CA ARG A 1018 38.46 -0.81 42.72
C ARG A 1018 38.22 0.51 43.44
N ALA A 1019 39.24 1.35 43.58
CA ALA A 1019 39.10 2.67 44.20
C ALA A 1019 38.25 3.64 43.36
N ARG A 1020 38.31 3.55 42.03
CA ARG A 1020 37.49 4.37 41.11
C ARG A 1020 36.03 3.95 41.09
N ILE A 1021 35.74 2.66 41.16
CA ILE A 1021 34.36 2.14 41.19
C ILE A 1021 33.69 2.46 42.53
N GLN A 1022 34.43 2.43 43.65
CA GLN A 1022 33.91 2.85 44.95
C GLN A 1022 33.59 4.36 44.98
N LEU A 1023 34.42 5.20 44.34
CA LEU A 1023 34.18 6.64 44.25
C LEU A 1023 32.92 7.00 43.42
N CYS A 1024 32.54 6.17 42.44
CA CYS A 1024 31.33 6.34 41.65
C CYS A 1024 30.05 5.87 42.36
N ASN A 1025 30.16 4.96 43.33
CA ASN A 1025 29.01 4.45 44.09
C ASN A 1025 28.66 5.32 45.31
N ASP A 1026 29.63 6.09 45.83
CA ASP A 1026 29.47 6.87 47.07
C ASP A 1026 28.93 8.31 46.85
N ASN A 1027 28.51 8.69 45.63
CA ASN A 1027 28.01 10.04 45.32
C ASN A 1027 26.81 10.04 44.33
N PRO A 1028 25.55 10.04 44.80
CA PRO A 1028 24.37 9.80 43.96
C PRO A 1028 23.62 11.08 43.52
N GLU A 1029 24.32 12.08 42.97
CA GLU A 1029 23.66 13.23 42.32
C GLU A 1029 24.23 13.56 40.93
N ALA A 1030 23.30 13.62 39.97
CA ALA A 1030 23.33 14.16 38.60
C ALA A 1030 24.69 14.25 37.88
N ASN A 1031 25.09 13.18 37.19
CA ASN A 1031 26.20 13.20 36.23
C ASN A 1031 25.72 13.35 34.78
N HIS A 1032 25.54 14.60 34.36
CA HIS A 1032 25.87 15.03 33.00
C HIS A 1032 27.41 15.06 32.86
N VAL A 1033 28.05 13.89 32.80
CA VAL A 1033 29.46 13.76 32.41
C VAL A 1033 29.65 12.53 31.50
N LYS A 1034 29.60 12.81 30.19
CA LYS A 1034 30.35 12.23 29.05
C LYS A 1034 30.14 10.75 28.64
N ILE A 1035 29.03 10.51 27.92
CA ILE A 1035 28.93 9.46 26.87
C ILE A 1035 29.96 9.68 25.73
N GLN A 1036 30.52 10.89 25.62
CA GLN A 1036 31.62 11.21 24.68
C GLN A 1036 32.85 10.31 24.86
N THR A 1037 33.17 9.88 26.08
CA THR A 1037 34.40 9.12 26.34
C THR A 1037 34.31 7.67 25.84
N ILE A 1038 33.12 7.07 25.81
CA ILE A 1038 32.92 5.70 25.27
C ILE A 1038 32.92 5.71 23.75
N ALA A 1039 32.30 6.73 23.13
CA ALA A 1039 32.33 6.91 21.68
C ALA A 1039 33.75 7.23 21.17
N GLU A 1040 34.52 8.05 21.89
CA GLU A 1040 35.92 8.33 21.58
C GLU A 1040 36.82 7.10 21.76
N TYR A 1041 36.55 6.24 22.76
CA TYR A 1041 37.29 4.99 22.95
C TYR A 1041 36.99 3.97 21.83
N ALA A 1042 35.71 3.82 21.47
CA ALA A 1042 35.30 2.96 20.36
C ALA A 1042 35.88 3.45 19.02
N TYR A 1043 35.90 4.76 18.80
CA TYR A 1043 36.49 5.36 17.61
C TYR A 1043 38.01 5.17 17.55
N ARG A 1044 38.72 5.27 18.69
CA ARG A 1044 40.16 4.99 18.76
C ARG A 1044 40.51 3.53 18.51
N ILE A 1045 39.69 2.60 18.99
CA ILE A 1045 39.88 1.17 18.73
C ILE A 1045 39.67 0.86 17.25
N ILE A 1046 38.60 1.41 16.64
CA ILE A 1046 38.33 1.26 15.20
C ILE A 1046 39.47 1.89 14.37
N TYR A 1047 39.98 3.05 14.80
CA TYR A 1047 41.08 3.75 14.13
C TYR A 1047 42.43 3.01 14.23
N GLU A 1048 42.77 2.45 15.40
CA GLU A 1048 43.99 1.65 15.57
C GLU A 1048 43.89 0.29 14.84
N CYS A 1049 42.71 -0.34 14.78
CA CYS A 1049 42.48 -1.53 13.98
C CYS A 1049 42.63 -1.26 12.47
N ALA A 1050 42.08 -0.14 11.97
CA ALA A 1050 42.25 0.26 10.57
C ALA A 1050 43.71 0.61 10.23
N ARG A 1051 44.50 1.06 11.22
CA ARG A 1051 45.93 1.37 11.05
C ARG A 1051 46.82 0.12 11.04
N GLN A 1052 46.43 -0.94 11.76
CA GLN A 1052 47.19 -2.20 11.85
C GLN A 1052 46.95 -3.13 10.65
N ASP A 1053 45.78 -3.08 10.03
CA ASP A 1053 45.42 -3.94 8.90
C ASP A 1053 45.73 -3.35 7.52
N GLY A 1054 46.36 -2.17 7.46
CA GLY A 1054 46.78 -1.54 6.20
C GLY A 1054 45.63 -1.16 5.26
N SER A 1055 44.37 -1.22 5.72
CA SER A 1055 43.17 -0.79 4.99
C SER A 1055 43.07 0.73 5.01
N GLY A 1056 44.01 1.37 4.29
CA GLY A 1056 44.00 2.80 4.05
C GLY A 1056 42.74 3.22 3.29
N LEU A 1057 41.81 3.86 3.99
CA LEU A 1057 40.86 4.80 3.39
C LEU A 1057 41.67 6.00 2.87
N ILE A 1058 42.08 5.94 1.61
CA ILE A 1058 42.71 7.04 0.89
C ILE A 1058 41.64 8.09 0.59
N TRP A 1059 41.60 9.16 1.39
CA TRP A 1059 41.02 10.43 0.99
C TRP A 1059 42.08 11.19 0.17
N GLY A 1060 41.83 11.34 -1.13
CA GLY A 1060 42.63 12.18 -2.01
C GLY A 1060 42.04 13.59 -2.11
N GLN A 1061 42.59 14.53 -1.33
CA GLN A 1061 42.76 15.93 -1.76
C GLN A 1061 43.92 16.52 -0.95
N GLU A 1062 44.95 16.98 -1.68
CA GLU A 1062 46.16 17.60 -1.13
C GLU A 1062 45.81 18.84 -0.31
N PHE A 1063 46.31 18.91 0.93
CA PHE A 1063 46.51 20.15 1.64
C PHE A 1063 47.98 20.21 2.08
N ASP A 1064 48.62 21.32 1.70
CA ASP A 1064 50.04 21.62 1.86
C ASP A 1064 50.43 21.68 3.35
N ASP A 1065 51.55 21.02 3.66
CA ASP A 1065 52.17 20.98 4.98
C ASP A 1065 52.83 22.33 5.28
N LYS A 1066 52.11 23.25 5.94
CA LYS A 1066 52.69 24.28 6.83
C LYS A 1066 51.61 25.09 7.57
N GLU A 1067 51.75 25.10 8.90
CA GLU A 1067 51.14 26.01 9.88
C GLU A 1067 49.66 25.77 10.29
N PHE A 1068 49.47 24.90 11.29
CA PHE A 1068 48.39 25.08 12.27
C PHE A 1068 48.96 25.72 13.54
N ASN A 1069 48.80 27.04 13.67
CA ASN A 1069 48.99 27.75 14.94
C ASN A 1069 47.68 27.74 15.73
N VAL A 1070 47.70 27.06 16.88
CA VAL A 1070 46.63 27.10 17.88
C VAL A 1070 46.80 28.35 18.73
N ILE A 1071 45.81 29.26 18.72
CA ILE A 1071 45.67 30.33 19.72
C ILE A 1071 44.47 30.01 20.61
N ILE A 1072 44.76 29.76 21.89
CA ILE A 1072 43.80 29.58 22.98
C ILE A 1072 43.57 30.93 23.64
N SER A 1073 42.30 31.33 23.81
CA SER A 1073 41.85 32.25 24.87
C SER A 1073 40.44 31.80 25.24
N GLY A 1074 40.03 31.57 26.49
CA GLY A 1074 40.45 32.12 27.77
C GLY A 1074 39.16 32.56 28.47
N CYS A 1075 38.63 31.72 29.36
CA CYS A 1075 37.36 31.93 30.08
C CYS A 1075 37.49 33.01 31.17
N PRO A 1076 36.41 33.72 31.55
CA PRO A 1076 36.18 33.91 32.98
C PRO A 1076 34.71 33.88 33.45
N ALA A 1077 34.50 33.06 34.49
CA ALA A 1077 33.91 33.35 35.81
C ALA A 1077 32.50 33.98 36.00
N TYR A 1078 31.77 33.32 36.90
CA TYR A 1078 30.51 33.66 37.57
C TYR A 1078 30.44 35.05 38.25
N SER A 1079 29.23 35.63 38.34
CA SER A 1079 28.78 36.43 39.49
C SER A 1079 27.25 36.35 39.71
N GLU A 1080 26.85 36.33 40.98
CA GLU A 1080 25.49 36.16 41.53
C GLU A 1080 24.62 37.46 41.53
N PRO A 1081 23.30 37.38 41.87
CA PRO A 1081 22.28 38.35 41.43
C PRO A 1081 21.95 39.46 42.44
N LYS A 1082 21.33 40.56 41.96
CA LYS A 1082 20.55 41.51 42.77
C LYS A 1082 19.20 41.88 42.13
N LYS A 1083 18.20 42.02 43.01
CA LYS A 1083 16.76 42.29 42.84
C LYS A 1083 16.43 43.66 42.22
N GLU A 1084 15.29 43.76 41.50
CA GLU A 1084 14.16 44.71 41.75
C GLU A 1084 13.08 44.69 40.62
N GLU A 1085 11.88 44.21 40.96
CA GLU A 1085 10.49 44.74 40.81
C GLU A 1085 9.93 45.52 39.55
N PRO A 1086 8.58 45.62 39.37
CA PRO A 1086 7.86 45.15 38.18
C PRO A 1086 7.38 46.24 37.19
N LYS A 1087 7.06 45.86 35.94
CA LYS A 1087 6.47 46.76 34.92
C LYS A 1087 4.99 46.47 34.62
N VAL A 1088 4.19 47.55 34.66
CA VAL A 1088 2.73 47.70 34.40
C VAL A 1088 2.48 47.99 32.89
N PRO A 1089 1.26 47.76 32.32
CA PRO A 1089 1.07 47.34 30.93
C PRO A 1089 0.82 48.46 29.89
N VAL A 1090 0.93 48.08 28.61
CA VAL A 1090 0.88 48.94 27.41
C VAL A 1090 -0.56 49.14 26.89
N SER A 1091 -0.91 50.37 26.53
CA SER A 1091 -2.19 50.78 25.90
C SER A 1091 -2.07 50.99 24.35
N PRO A 1092 -3.17 50.92 23.58
CA PRO A 1092 -3.17 50.61 22.13
C PRO A 1092 -3.04 51.84 21.19
N PRO A 1093 -2.74 51.65 19.88
CA PRO A 1093 -2.44 52.74 18.95
C PRO A 1093 -3.69 53.37 18.31
N LYS A 1094 -3.63 54.70 18.09
CA LYS A 1094 -4.66 55.52 17.42
C LYS A 1094 -4.40 55.70 15.91
N ALA A 1095 -5.50 55.86 15.19
CA ALA A 1095 -5.67 55.94 13.73
C ALA A 1095 -4.99 57.14 13.02
N LYS A 1096 -4.77 57.01 11.71
CA LYS A 1096 -4.33 58.07 10.78
C LYS A 1096 -5.47 58.54 9.87
N GLU A 1097 -5.64 59.84 9.78
CA GLU A 1097 -6.48 60.55 8.78
C GLU A 1097 -5.63 61.18 7.64
N PRO A 1098 -6.24 61.50 6.48
CA PRO A 1098 -5.55 61.73 5.20
C PRO A 1098 -5.21 63.20 4.92
N LYS A 1099 -4.18 63.46 4.08
CA LYS A 1099 -3.82 64.80 3.59
C LYS A 1099 -4.10 64.98 2.09
N VAL A 1100 -4.72 66.10 1.76
CA VAL A 1100 -5.09 66.56 0.40
C VAL A 1100 -4.10 67.62 -0.13
N LYS A 1101 -3.89 67.51 -1.45
CA LYS A 1101 -3.21 68.27 -2.53
C LYS A 1101 -2.78 69.77 -2.42
N GLY A 1102 -1.58 70.02 -3.00
CA GLY A 1102 -1.30 70.96 -4.12
C GLY A 1102 -0.54 72.28 -3.81
N PRO A 1103 -0.06 73.08 -4.81
CA PRO A 1103 0.57 72.78 -6.13
C PRO A 1103 1.79 73.71 -6.50
N LYS A 1104 2.33 73.57 -7.74
CA LYS A 1104 3.32 74.43 -8.50
C LYS A 1104 4.81 74.19 -8.20
N GLY A 1105 5.77 74.24 -9.13
CA GLY A 1105 5.81 74.51 -10.58
C GLY A 1105 7.27 74.57 -11.09
N LYS A 1106 7.45 74.35 -12.41
CA LYS A 1106 8.51 74.77 -13.38
C LYS A 1106 10.03 74.69 -13.00
N GLY A 1107 10.83 74.17 -13.96
CA GLY A 1107 12.29 73.89 -13.95
C GLY A 1107 13.25 75.09 -13.79
N PRO A 1108 14.51 75.13 -14.32
CA PRO A 1108 15.18 74.23 -15.29
C PRO A 1108 16.64 73.80 -14.95
N LYS A 1109 17.07 72.63 -15.44
CA LYS A 1109 18.19 72.38 -16.39
C LYS A 1109 18.39 70.88 -16.55
#